data_AF-A0A7C6A3I6-F1
#
_entry.id   AF-A0A7C6A3I6-F1
#
_cell.length_a   1.000
_cell.length_b   1.000
_cell.length_c   1.000
_cell.angle_alpha   90.00
_cell.angle_beta   90.00
_cell.angle_gamma   90.00
#
_symmetry.space_group_name_H-M   'P 1'
#
loop_
_entity.id
_entity.type
_entity.pdbx_description
1 polymer ?
#
loop_
_entity_poly.entity_id
_entity_poly.type
_entity_poly.pdbx_seq_one_letter_code
_entity_poly.pdbx_strand_id
1 'polypeptide(L)'
;MGTAATRWTLAAAVEPGAATIRISGAAGPGRGGGGGAAAALASTLQAGVPIVIANQSRTIVSVTPPAAPQGFGGGGPGAGGQGAGPGRGGQGAGMTVTVQPPLAAAVPQGAPVEVLGSGIRFGPPLSAAVPAGTEVATPGSGLDIAPALRAGFAVGTPVRSEEPKEFCRPKGGRGAAGSCREIRPVPMLRKSFAVEPVSRRGKVVAARAYSVGLAWNNLRLNGKRTSDRYLDPVFTNYYDTVYYRTEDVTALIRQQQNGAAENVVAAELGSGRFDQESVTVNWAYETAEWRQTPRFRLDLYIRYADGSEQVVTSDGSWKVSIDGPTRYDGFYLGETYDARKEIPGWDLPGFNDSSWLHVRVVEGPKGRLMAERGDPTRLIAHWPPGKPYSPRAGVLVWDTGQLRSGWATIRVHGAPAGTAIQIAYSDKTAADGTISAGPGEMQVDYYIAKGTGTAANPEVFTPQFTYKGFQYIQISGPVSLSAPAGGTGGMGGGQNVPPEPLPSGVNVEVVSIQEVRTAMPDAGQFSSSHPLLGQIEKNMKAALAANYVAGIITDTPQYEKNGWTGDAQLTAPVAALQFDAERQFWKSIQDMADAQTAEGEVTLLAPTARGYGHVGHVFKRADCCGATPIWDAFWFVIPWESYLRYGDLRFLEQSYPLTRKYLDDWIPRWTDKDGDSFKYTLTSGLGDWAPVTGADAPEGAPTRFRVLPVTHPSTTAYYAYLTRIAADTARALGYANDAYRYDALFENIKNDFNARWWDESVGFYREDSSQPFFQSMAALPLAFNLVPEDKRRPLQEKLIEDIMKTRAGHAMVGIAGMRWILPVLSQAAEEDVPGALEAAYTIMTQTSYPSYGYWISLGWTALGEYWERTSRTRSHHMYGSGVQWLYEDLAGIQPLEPGYRRIAIRPFFPAGLEHAEAAYDSVRGKIRSSWRRQGSTVTLEVTVPPTSTGVVYLPASDPATVKVENSRYVTFAGNDGNRLMYQVDSGTYRFVLTNAP
;
A
#
# COMPACT_ATOMS: atom_id res chain seq x y z
N MET A 1 12.45 6.91 -39.08
CA MET A 1 13.54 5.93 -38.89
C MET A 1 14.10 6.13 -37.49
N GLY A 2 14.17 5.04 -36.71
CA GLY A 2 14.43 5.01 -35.27
C GLY A 2 13.58 3.89 -34.67
N THR A 3 14.14 2.69 -34.60
CA THR A 3 13.46 1.40 -34.34
C THR A 3 13.05 1.24 -32.88
N ALA A 4 11.75 1.20 -32.60
CA ALA A 4 11.20 0.71 -31.33
C ALA A 4 11.28 -0.83 -31.32
N ALA A 5 11.98 -1.40 -30.34
CA ALA A 5 11.97 -2.85 -30.12
C ALA A 5 10.58 -3.27 -29.61
N THR A 6 9.79 -3.92 -30.46
CA THR A 6 8.49 -4.51 -30.11
C THR A 6 8.72 -5.68 -29.15
N ARG A 7 8.39 -5.52 -27.85
CA ARG A 7 8.37 -6.63 -26.87
C ARG A 7 7.05 -7.38 -27.00
N TRP A 8 7.11 -8.69 -27.11
CA TRP A 8 5.93 -9.57 -27.15
C TRP A 8 5.82 -10.34 -25.83
N THR A 9 4.64 -10.29 -25.21
CA THR A 9 4.30 -11.08 -24.01
C THR A 9 3.33 -12.19 -24.45
N LEU A 10 3.76 -13.45 -24.41
CA LEU A 10 2.88 -14.59 -24.71
C LEU A 10 2.21 -15.06 -23.42
N ALA A 11 0.89 -14.87 -23.31
CA ALA A 11 0.07 -15.42 -22.24
C ALA A 11 -0.35 -16.86 -22.61
N ALA A 12 0.55 -17.81 -22.43
CA ALA A 12 0.21 -19.23 -22.37
C ALA A 12 0.75 -19.80 -21.06
N ALA A 13 0.02 -20.74 -20.44
CA ALA A 13 0.47 -21.47 -19.26
C ALA A 13 1.69 -22.32 -19.67
N VAL A 14 2.89 -21.75 -19.55
CA VAL A 14 4.16 -22.42 -19.84
C VAL A 14 4.86 -22.65 -18.51
N GLU A 15 5.23 -23.90 -18.23
CA GLU A 15 6.01 -24.20 -17.03
C GLU A 15 7.32 -23.39 -17.01
N PRO A 16 7.73 -22.84 -15.86
CA PRO A 16 8.94 -22.02 -15.74
C PRO A 16 10.22 -22.70 -16.29
N GLY A 17 10.25 -24.04 -16.33
CA GLY A 17 11.37 -24.86 -16.82
C GLY A 17 11.38 -25.19 -18.32
N ALA A 18 10.34 -24.84 -19.08
CA ALA A 18 10.19 -25.36 -20.44
C ALA A 18 11.24 -24.78 -21.41
N ALA A 19 12.04 -25.66 -22.02
CA ALA A 19 12.94 -25.33 -23.14
C ALA A 19 12.23 -25.33 -24.49
N THR A 20 11.00 -25.86 -24.55
CA THR A 20 10.21 -26.01 -25.78
C THR A 20 8.77 -25.58 -25.52
N ILE A 21 8.22 -24.75 -26.40
CA ILE A 21 6.89 -24.15 -26.29
C ILE A 21 6.09 -24.56 -27.52
N ARG A 22 4.87 -25.05 -27.31
CA ARG A 22 3.96 -25.39 -28.40
C ARG A 22 2.90 -24.31 -28.54
N ILE A 23 2.85 -23.66 -29.69
CA ILE A 23 1.87 -22.62 -30.01
C ILE A 23 0.77 -23.27 -30.85
N SER A 24 -0.45 -23.33 -30.32
CA SER A 24 -1.63 -23.81 -31.04
C SER A 24 -2.41 -22.61 -31.57
N GLY A 25 -2.68 -22.59 -32.88
CA GLY A 25 -3.47 -21.53 -33.52
C GLY A 25 -4.97 -21.80 -33.39
N ALA A 26 -5.72 -20.76 -33.01
CA ALA A 26 -7.17 -20.74 -33.05
C ALA A 26 -7.67 -20.89 -34.50
N ALA A 27 -8.11 -22.09 -34.89
CA ALA A 27 -8.91 -22.28 -36.08
C ALA A 27 -10.39 -22.23 -35.67
N GLY A 28 -11.02 -21.06 -35.80
CA GLY A 28 -12.49 -20.96 -35.78
C GLY A 28 -13.09 -21.69 -36.99
N PRO A 29 -14.35 -22.17 -36.91
CA PRO A 29 -14.99 -22.90 -38.00
C PRO A 29 -15.41 -21.91 -39.09
N GLY A 30 -14.49 -21.57 -39.99
CA GLY A 30 -14.74 -20.71 -41.14
C GLY A 30 -14.03 -21.25 -42.37
N ARG A 31 -14.80 -21.55 -43.43
CA ARG A 31 -14.26 -22.00 -44.72
C ARG A 31 -13.35 -20.92 -45.31
N GLY A 32 -12.09 -21.27 -45.57
CA GLY A 32 -11.17 -20.56 -46.45
C GLY A 32 -10.54 -19.28 -45.87
N GLY A 33 -9.42 -19.41 -45.16
CA GLY A 33 -8.64 -18.23 -44.72
C GLY A 33 -7.51 -18.47 -43.70
N GLY A 34 -7.37 -19.68 -43.15
CA GLY A 34 -6.45 -19.95 -42.02
C GLY A 34 -4.94 -19.90 -42.31
N GLY A 35 -4.50 -19.77 -43.56
CA GLY A 35 -3.07 -19.77 -43.90
C GLY A 35 -2.33 -18.47 -43.55
N GLY A 36 -3.03 -17.33 -43.49
CA GLY A 36 -2.39 -16.01 -43.34
C GLY A 36 -1.89 -15.70 -41.93
N ALA A 37 -2.63 -16.10 -40.88
CA ALA A 37 -2.28 -15.77 -39.49
C ALA A 37 -1.09 -16.59 -38.97
N ALA A 38 -1.00 -17.87 -39.33
CA ALA A 38 0.14 -18.72 -38.97
C ALA A 38 1.42 -18.30 -39.71
N ALA A 39 1.31 -17.87 -40.98
CA ALA A 39 2.44 -17.35 -41.74
C ALA A 39 2.94 -15.99 -41.20
N ALA A 40 2.03 -15.12 -40.74
CA ALA A 40 2.40 -13.86 -40.09
C ALA A 40 3.09 -14.07 -38.74
N LEU A 41 2.62 -15.02 -37.92
CA LEU A 41 3.30 -15.41 -36.67
C LEU A 41 4.68 -16.06 -36.92
N ALA A 42 4.79 -16.90 -37.95
CA ALA A 42 6.06 -17.55 -38.31
C ALA A 42 7.11 -16.56 -38.85
N SER A 43 6.69 -15.47 -39.51
CA SER A 43 7.60 -14.42 -39.97
C SER A 43 8.17 -13.55 -38.84
N THR A 44 7.55 -13.54 -37.66
CA THR A 44 7.94 -12.71 -36.50
C THR A 44 8.68 -13.48 -35.40
N LEU A 45 8.49 -14.80 -35.31
CA LEU A 45 9.22 -15.68 -34.41
C LEU A 45 10.41 -16.30 -35.17
N GLN A 46 11.59 -15.71 -35.03
CA GLN A 46 12.85 -16.23 -35.60
C GLN A 46 13.88 -16.46 -34.50
N ALA A 47 14.86 -17.32 -34.77
CA ALA A 47 16.00 -17.51 -33.88
C ALA A 47 16.70 -16.16 -33.63
N GLY A 48 17.08 -15.90 -32.38
CA GLY A 48 17.69 -14.62 -31.97
C GLY A 48 16.71 -13.55 -31.47
N VAL A 49 15.39 -13.75 -31.61
CA VAL A 49 14.40 -12.82 -31.07
C VAL A 49 14.22 -13.02 -29.55
N PRO A 50 14.31 -11.95 -28.73
CA PRO A 50 14.02 -12.04 -27.30
C PRO A 50 12.51 -12.10 -27.06
N ILE A 51 12.07 -13.03 -26.22
CA ILE A 51 10.70 -13.17 -25.75
C ILE A 51 10.66 -13.25 -24.23
N VAL A 52 9.57 -12.81 -23.61
CA VAL A 52 9.42 -12.85 -22.15
C VAL A 52 8.52 -14.01 -21.76
N ILE A 53 9.02 -14.90 -20.91
CA ILE A 53 8.27 -16.03 -20.34
C ILE A 53 8.48 -16.01 -18.83
N ALA A 54 7.40 -16.00 -18.05
CA ALA A 54 7.45 -15.96 -16.59
C ALA A 54 8.41 -14.86 -16.06
N ASN A 55 8.30 -13.64 -16.60
CA ASN A 55 9.13 -12.47 -16.26
C ASN A 55 10.64 -12.61 -16.53
N GLN A 56 11.05 -13.59 -17.34
CA GLN A 56 12.43 -13.75 -17.81
C GLN A 56 12.53 -13.51 -19.31
N SER A 57 13.46 -12.65 -19.73
CA SER A 57 13.82 -12.49 -21.14
C SER A 57 14.62 -13.72 -21.60
N ARG A 58 14.12 -14.42 -22.61
CA ARG A 58 14.76 -15.60 -23.23
C ARG A 58 14.90 -15.39 -24.73
N THR A 59 15.95 -15.95 -25.31
CA THR A 59 16.15 -15.88 -26.77
C THR A 59 15.59 -17.13 -27.43
N ILE A 60 14.86 -16.96 -28.54
CA ILE A 60 14.42 -18.08 -29.38
C ILE A 60 15.66 -18.75 -29.99
N VAL A 61 15.81 -20.06 -29.82
CA VAL A 61 16.91 -20.87 -30.35
C VAL A 61 16.54 -21.43 -31.72
N SER A 62 15.33 -21.96 -31.86
CA SER A 62 14.83 -22.46 -33.14
C SER A 62 13.30 -22.46 -33.19
N VAL A 63 12.78 -22.53 -34.40
CA VAL A 63 11.35 -22.52 -34.68
C VAL A 63 11.04 -23.62 -35.69
N THR A 64 10.17 -24.56 -35.30
CA THR A 64 9.74 -25.67 -36.14
C THR A 64 8.28 -25.44 -36.57
N PRO A 65 8.01 -25.19 -37.87
CA PRO A 65 6.66 -25.04 -38.38
C PRO A 65 5.89 -26.38 -38.34
N PRO A 66 4.54 -26.36 -38.35
CA PRO A 66 3.76 -27.58 -38.43
C PRO A 66 4.06 -28.35 -39.73
N ALA A 67 4.13 -29.68 -39.66
CA ALA A 67 4.29 -30.53 -40.84
C ALA A 67 3.11 -30.32 -41.81
N ALA A 68 3.39 -30.10 -43.09
CA ALA A 68 2.36 -29.98 -44.11
C ALA A 68 1.52 -31.28 -44.16
N PRO A 69 0.18 -31.20 -44.23
CA PRO A 69 -0.64 -32.39 -44.34
C PRO A 69 -0.28 -33.12 -45.64
N GLN A 70 0.12 -34.39 -45.53
CA GLN A 70 0.30 -35.25 -46.71
C GLN A 70 -1.05 -35.39 -47.42
N GLY A 71 -1.08 -35.01 -48.70
CA GLY A 71 -2.29 -35.07 -49.51
C GLY A 71 -2.77 -36.50 -49.70
N PHE A 72 -4.02 -36.78 -49.32
CA PHE A 72 -4.72 -37.98 -49.76
C PHE A 72 -5.12 -37.82 -51.23
N GLY A 73 -4.50 -38.64 -52.09
CA GLY A 73 -4.84 -38.74 -53.50
C GLY A 73 -6.15 -39.49 -53.74
N GLY A 74 -6.96 -38.90 -54.62
CA GLY A 74 -8.09 -39.40 -55.41
C GLY A 74 -8.67 -40.81 -55.25
N GLY A 75 -10.01 -40.87 -55.23
CA GLY A 75 -10.76 -42.04 -55.70
C GLY A 75 -12.25 -42.08 -55.33
N GLY A 76 -13.13 -41.70 -56.26
CA GLY A 76 -14.47 -42.31 -56.45
C GLY A 76 -15.70 -41.66 -55.78
N PRO A 77 -16.83 -41.43 -56.52
CA PRO A 77 -18.08 -40.95 -55.95
C PRO A 77 -18.99 -42.11 -55.51
N GLY A 78 -19.59 -42.01 -54.32
CA GLY A 78 -20.53 -43.00 -53.80
C GLY A 78 -21.42 -42.41 -52.71
N ALA A 79 -22.73 -42.60 -52.85
CA ALA A 79 -23.80 -41.90 -52.16
C ALA A 79 -24.04 -42.34 -50.69
N GLY A 80 -24.64 -41.43 -49.93
CA GLY A 80 -25.72 -41.73 -48.97
C GLY A 80 -25.33 -41.99 -47.51
N GLY A 81 -25.92 -41.23 -46.58
CA GLY A 81 -26.09 -41.64 -45.18
C GLY A 81 -25.89 -40.54 -44.15
N GLN A 82 -26.99 -40.01 -43.61
CA GLN A 82 -27.02 -39.18 -42.41
C GLN A 82 -26.61 -39.98 -41.17
N GLY A 83 -25.86 -39.35 -40.27
CA GLY A 83 -25.52 -39.90 -38.95
C GLY A 83 -24.61 -38.93 -38.19
N ALA A 84 -25.21 -37.99 -37.46
CA ALA A 84 -24.50 -37.07 -36.58
C ALA A 84 -24.11 -37.77 -35.26
N GLY A 85 -22.81 -37.91 -35.02
CA GLY A 85 -22.22 -38.18 -33.70
C GLY A 85 -21.17 -37.10 -33.38
N PRO A 86 -20.90 -36.77 -32.11
CA PRO A 86 -20.00 -35.70 -31.74
C PRO A 86 -18.55 -36.12 -32.06
N GLY A 87 -18.02 -35.60 -33.17
CA GLY A 87 -16.62 -35.78 -33.54
C GLY A 87 -15.71 -35.06 -32.55
N ARG A 88 -14.82 -35.81 -31.91
CA ARG A 88 -13.64 -35.28 -31.20
C ARG A 88 -12.91 -34.31 -32.13
N GLY A 89 -12.82 -33.03 -31.73
CA GLY A 89 -12.02 -32.04 -32.43
C GLY A 89 -10.58 -32.52 -32.52
N GLY A 90 -10.09 -32.71 -33.75
CA GLY A 90 -8.68 -32.99 -34.00
C GLY A 90 -7.83 -31.84 -33.47
N GLN A 91 -6.81 -32.16 -32.66
CA GLN A 91 -5.79 -31.20 -32.26
C GLN A 91 -5.14 -30.62 -33.53
N GLY A 92 -5.30 -29.31 -33.74
CA GLY A 92 -4.68 -28.61 -34.86
C GLY A 92 -3.16 -28.74 -34.84
N ALA A 93 -2.54 -28.78 -36.02
CA ALA A 93 -1.08 -28.84 -36.17
C ALA A 93 -0.44 -27.55 -35.60
N GLY A 94 0.12 -27.65 -34.39
CA GLY A 94 0.81 -26.55 -33.70
C GLY A 94 2.27 -26.38 -34.13
N MET A 95 2.78 -25.16 -34.00
CA MET A 95 4.17 -24.77 -34.20
C MET A 95 4.96 -24.97 -32.91
N THR A 96 6.23 -25.36 -33.01
CA THR A 96 7.09 -25.58 -31.84
C THR A 96 8.23 -24.56 -31.82
N VAL A 97 8.36 -23.82 -30.73
CA VAL A 97 9.43 -22.82 -30.51
C VAL A 97 10.35 -23.34 -29.41
N THR A 98 11.63 -23.51 -29.72
CA THR A 98 12.66 -23.83 -28.73
C THR A 98 13.32 -22.54 -28.26
N VAL A 99 13.44 -22.38 -26.95
CA VAL A 99 14.05 -21.19 -26.31
C VAL A 99 15.30 -21.59 -25.55
N GLN A 100 16.18 -20.63 -25.26
CA GLN A 100 17.27 -20.87 -24.34
C GLN A 100 16.72 -21.39 -23.01
N PRO A 101 17.26 -22.51 -22.46
CA PRO A 101 16.81 -23.02 -21.18
C PRO A 101 17.02 -21.95 -20.09
N PRO A 102 16.18 -21.93 -19.03
CA PRO A 102 16.41 -21.05 -17.90
C PRO A 102 17.82 -21.27 -17.35
N LEU A 103 18.43 -20.21 -16.84
CA LEU A 103 19.71 -20.27 -16.13
C LEU A 103 19.48 -20.90 -14.74
N ALA A 104 19.01 -22.14 -14.71
CA ALA A 104 18.75 -22.95 -13.53
C ALA A 104 19.07 -24.40 -13.88
N ALA A 105 20.36 -24.74 -13.85
CA ALA A 105 20.81 -26.13 -13.75
C ALA A 105 22.27 -26.16 -13.28
N ALA A 106 22.45 -26.41 -11.98
CA ALA A 106 23.36 -27.45 -11.46
C ALA A 106 23.35 -27.46 -9.92
N VAL A 107 22.38 -28.14 -9.31
CA VAL A 107 22.64 -29.10 -8.20
C VAL A 107 21.51 -30.16 -8.24
N PRO A 108 21.79 -31.47 -8.27
CA PRO A 108 20.78 -32.52 -8.17
C PRO A 108 20.16 -32.56 -6.77
N GLN A 109 18.84 -32.77 -6.70
CA GLN A 109 18.10 -32.97 -5.45
C GLN A 109 18.53 -34.28 -4.76
N GLY A 110 18.82 -34.20 -3.45
CA GLY A 110 18.73 -35.34 -2.53
C GLY A 110 20.03 -36.11 -2.24
N ALA A 111 20.88 -35.56 -1.37
CA ALA A 111 21.71 -36.34 -0.43
C ALA A 111 22.14 -35.42 0.74
N PRO A 112 22.11 -35.88 2.01
CA PRO A 112 22.63 -35.11 3.12
C PRO A 112 24.16 -35.04 3.01
N VAL A 113 24.71 -33.83 2.91
CA VAL A 113 26.16 -33.62 3.00
C VAL A 113 26.49 -33.33 4.46
N GLU A 114 26.80 -34.39 5.21
CA GLU A 114 27.59 -34.27 6.43
C GLU A 114 29.07 -34.23 6.03
N VAL A 115 29.75 -33.12 6.33
CA VAL A 115 31.20 -33.11 6.52
C VAL A 115 31.48 -32.42 7.85
N LEU A 116 32.09 -33.20 8.74
CA LEU A 116 32.44 -32.88 10.12
C LEU A 116 33.59 -31.87 10.21
N GLY A 117 33.49 -30.87 11.10
CA GLY A 117 34.62 -30.05 11.56
C GLY A 117 34.25 -28.65 12.05
N SER A 118 34.18 -28.47 13.37
CA SER A 118 34.06 -27.22 14.15
C SER A 118 32.92 -26.22 13.81
N GLY A 119 31.71 -26.52 14.31
CA GLY A 119 30.99 -25.58 15.19
C GLY A 119 30.23 -24.38 14.60
N ILE A 120 30.01 -24.27 13.29
CA ILE A 120 29.15 -23.22 12.69
C ILE A 120 28.40 -23.82 11.50
N ARG A 121 27.05 -23.85 11.53
CA ARG A 121 26.22 -24.23 10.36
C ARG A 121 25.84 -22.97 9.57
N PHE A 122 26.41 -22.83 8.38
CA PHE A 122 25.85 -21.98 7.34
C PHE A 122 24.66 -22.73 6.72
N GLY A 123 23.49 -22.08 6.65
CA GLY A 123 22.48 -22.49 5.66
C GLY A 123 23.10 -22.45 4.26
N PRO A 124 22.51 -23.08 3.23
CA PRO A 124 23.07 -22.99 1.89
C PRO A 124 23.24 -21.51 1.51
N PRO A 125 24.35 -21.13 0.84
CA PRO A 125 24.47 -19.80 0.26
C PRO A 125 23.18 -19.46 -0.49
N LEU A 126 22.64 -18.25 -0.27
CA LEU A 126 21.51 -17.75 -1.06
C LEU A 126 21.86 -17.93 -2.54
N SER A 127 21.16 -18.84 -3.23
CA SER A 127 21.45 -19.10 -4.63
C SER A 127 21.28 -17.81 -5.43
N ALA A 128 22.18 -17.57 -6.39
CA ALA A 128 22.09 -16.39 -7.25
C ALA A 128 20.71 -16.36 -7.94
N ALA A 129 19.96 -15.29 -7.66
CA ALA A 129 18.52 -15.10 -7.93
C ALA A 129 17.58 -16.05 -7.16
N VAL A 130 16.86 -15.49 -6.20
CA VAL A 130 15.75 -16.17 -5.51
C VAL A 130 14.46 -15.40 -5.79
N PRO A 131 13.36 -16.05 -6.22
CA PRO A 131 12.09 -15.36 -6.44
C PRO A 131 11.62 -14.61 -5.19
N ALA A 132 10.89 -13.51 -5.37
CA ALA A 132 10.26 -12.79 -4.27
C ALA A 132 9.45 -13.76 -3.40
N GLY A 133 9.58 -13.65 -2.08
CA GLY A 133 8.88 -14.53 -1.16
C GLY A 133 9.45 -15.92 -0.92
N THR A 134 10.61 -16.25 -1.48
CA THR A 134 11.26 -17.54 -1.22
C THR A 134 11.83 -17.57 0.20
N GLU A 135 11.57 -18.67 0.89
CA GLU A 135 12.09 -18.95 2.22
C GLU A 135 13.51 -19.51 2.15
N VAL A 136 14.33 -19.16 3.14
CA VAL A 136 15.68 -19.70 3.28
C VAL A 136 15.76 -20.35 4.64
N ALA A 137 16.17 -21.62 4.68
CA ALA A 137 16.19 -22.40 5.90
C ALA A 137 17.21 -21.81 6.90
N THR A 138 16.68 -21.26 7.99
CA THR A 138 17.33 -20.62 9.16
C THR A 138 17.78 -19.16 8.97
N PRO A 139 17.48 -18.25 9.92
CA PRO A 139 17.97 -16.86 9.92
C PRO A 139 19.51 -16.72 9.96
N GLY A 140 20.23 -17.81 10.22
CA GLY A 140 21.67 -17.84 10.48
C GLY A 140 22.12 -16.83 11.55
N SER A 141 23.44 -16.64 11.66
CA SER A 141 24.03 -15.62 12.54
C SER A 141 24.02 -14.23 11.88
N GLY A 142 23.69 -13.18 12.63
CA GLY A 142 23.84 -11.76 12.28
C GLY A 142 24.90 -11.06 13.14
N LEU A 143 25.05 -9.75 12.97
CA LEU A 143 25.95 -8.92 13.78
C LEU A 143 25.17 -8.14 14.85
N ASP A 144 25.72 -8.08 16.05
CA ASP A 144 25.26 -7.29 17.19
C ASP A 144 26.31 -6.26 17.60
N ILE A 145 25.76 -5.16 18.05
CA ILE A 145 26.44 -3.93 18.40
C ILE A 145 26.30 -3.61 19.90
N ALA A 146 25.49 -4.38 20.65
CA ALA A 146 25.27 -4.17 22.08
C ALA A 146 26.56 -4.12 22.93
N PRO A 147 27.63 -4.89 22.64
CA PRO A 147 28.90 -4.73 23.35
C PRO A 147 29.61 -3.40 23.07
N ALA A 148 29.49 -2.86 21.85
CA ALA A 148 30.04 -1.55 21.49
C ALA A 148 29.27 -0.41 22.18
N LEU A 149 27.94 -0.54 22.32
CA LEU A 149 27.09 0.36 23.12
C LEU A 149 27.39 0.28 24.63
N ARG A 150 28.00 -0.83 25.10
CA ARG A 150 28.29 -1.10 26.52
C ARG A 150 29.76 -0.95 26.89
N ALA A 151 30.67 -0.68 25.96
CA ALA A 151 32.10 -0.58 26.24
C ALA A 151 32.36 0.63 27.16
N GLY A 152 32.41 0.35 28.47
CA GLY A 152 32.40 1.32 29.57
C GLY A 152 31.54 0.93 30.78
N PHE A 153 30.65 -0.06 30.66
CA PHE A 153 29.66 -0.45 31.68
C PHE A 153 29.61 -1.97 31.91
N ALA A 154 29.44 -2.40 33.16
CA ALA A 154 29.38 -3.82 33.52
C ALA A 154 28.12 -4.51 32.98
N VAL A 155 28.20 -5.83 32.76
CA VAL A 155 27.07 -6.66 32.29
C VAL A 155 25.91 -6.56 33.29
N GLY A 156 24.75 -6.08 32.82
CA GLY A 156 23.55 -5.90 33.66
C GLY A 156 23.41 -4.50 34.27
N THR A 157 24.40 -3.61 34.11
CA THR A 157 24.25 -2.20 34.46
C THR A 157 23.35 -1.51 33.43
N PRO A 158 22.30 -0.76 33.84
CA PRO A 158 21.62 0.15 32.92
C PRO A 158 22.68 1.08 32.32
N VAL A 159 22.86 1.04 31.00
CA VAL A 159 23.68 2.02 30.31
C VAL A 159 22.92 3.34 30.43
N ARG A 160 23.24 4.11 31.46
CA ARG A 160 22.92 5.52 31.51
C ARG A 160 24.18 6.20 31.07
N SER A 161 24.13 6.91 29.95
CA SER A 161 25.18 7.88 29.68
C SER A 161 25.31 8.78 30.93
N GLU A 162 26.51 9.32 31.19
CA GLU A 162 26.57 10.59 31.91
C GLU A 162 25.54 11.56 31.29
N GLU A 163 25.02 12.54 32.03
CA GLU A 163 24.19 13.57 31.41
C GLU A 163 24.88 14.04 30.13
N PRO A 164 24.21 13.97 28.96
CA PRO A 164 24.89 14.19 27.71
C PRO A 164 25.52 15.58 27.72
N LYS A 165 26.85 15.64 27.57
CA LYS A 165 27.59 16.89 27.32
C LYS A 165 27.31 17.44 25.91
N GLU A 166 26.62 16.65 25.07
CA GLU A 166 26.14 16.96 23.72
C GLU A 166 24.69 17.50 23.75
N PHE A 167 24.14 17.96 22.62
CA PHE A 167 22.77 18.48 22.54
C PHE A 167 21.76 17.45 23.08
N CYS A 168 20.91 17.90 24.03
CA CYS A 168 19.97 17.07 24.75
C CYS A 168 18.58 17.13 24.12
N ARG A 169 18.05 15.97 23.68
CA ARG A 169 16.63 15.85 23.31
C ARG A 169 15.75 15.64 24.55
N PRO A 170 14.72 16.47 24.80
CA PRO A 170 13.80 16.30 25.92
C PRO A 170 13.07 14.94 25.91
N LYS A 171 12.84 14.33 27.09
CA LYS A 171 11.90 13.21 27.20
C LYS A 171 10.47 13.69 26.98
N GLY A 172 9.83 13.22 25.92
CA GLY A 172 8.42 13.49 25.61
C GLY A 172 7.52 12.35 26.09
N GLY A 173 6.61 12.64 27.02
CA GLY A 173 5.59 11.71 27.53
C GLY A 173 5.93 11.09 28.89
N ARG A 174 5.03 11.32 29.87
CA ARG A 174 4.97 10.81 31.28
C ARG A 174 6.23 10.92 32.17
N GLY A 175 7.42 11.23 31.65
CA GLY A 175 8.65 11.45 32.41
C GLY A 175 8.93 12.92 32.70
N ALA A 176 9.54 13.21 33.85
CA ALA A 176 9.80 14.55 34.37
C ALA A 176 10.44 15.50 33.35
N ALA A 177 9.89 16.72 33.28
CA ALA A 177 10.51 17.87 32.63
C ALA A 177 11.97 18.02 33.11
N GLY A 178 12.88 18.29 32.18
CA GLY A 178 14.31 18.47 32.48
C GLY A 178 15.18 17.22 32.46
N SER A 179 14.71 16.07 31.94
CA SER A 179 15.57 14.89 31.73
C SER A 179 15.85 14.60 30.24
N CYS A 180 17.10 14.29 29.91
CA CYS A 180 17.54 13.97 28.54
C CYS A 180 17.15 12.56 28.12
N ARG A 181 16.75 12.38 26.86
CA ARG A 181 16.66 11.05 26.23
C ARG A 181 18.06 10.42 26.14
N GLU A 182 18.10 9.11 26.26
CA GLU A 182 19.34 8.35 26.06
C GLU A 182 19.81 8.55 24.62
N ILE A 183 21.09 8.86 24.42
CA ILE A 183 21.66 8.97 23.07
C ILE A 183 21.81 7.56 22.52
N ARG A 184 21.20 7.31 21.36
CA ARG A 184 21.31 6.06 20.60
C ARG A 184 21.76 6.38 19.17
N PRO A 185 23.08 6.51 18.95
CA PRO A 185 23.59 6.85 17.64
C PRO A 185 23.33 5.72 16.64
N VAL A 186 23.05 6.10 15.39
CA VAL A 186 22.96 5.14 14.29
C VAL A 186 24.32 4.45 14.14
N PRO A 187 24.38 3.11 14.28
CA PRO A 187 25.62 2.35 14.14
C PRO A 187 26.13 2.40 12.71
N MET A 188 27.41 2.67 12.56
CA MET A 188 28.13 2.66 11.28
C MET A 188 29.00 1.41 11.21
N LEU A 189 28.74 0.51 10.25
CA LEU A 189 29.46 -0.75 10.08
C LEU A 189 30.28 -0.72 8.79
N ARG A 190 31.50 -1.24 8.81
CA ARG A 190 32.35 -1.37 7.61
C ARG A 190 33.15 -2.66 7.57
N LYS A 191 33.43 -3.13 6.35
CA LYS A 191 34.41 -4.19 6.06
C LYS A 191 35.16 -3.88 4.77
N SER A 192 36.49 -3.87 4.86
CA SER A 192 37.37 -3.89 3.70
C SER A 192 37.57 -5.33 3.21
N PHE A 193 37.65 -5.52 1.89
CA PHE A 193 37.93 -6.79 1.25
C PHE A 193 38.66 -6.58 -0.08
N ALA A 194 39.46 -7.57 -0.47
CA ALA A 194 40.19 -7.55 -1.74
C ALA A 194 39.38 -8.26 -2.84
N VAL A 195 39.37 -7.67 -4.05
CA VAL A 195 38.85 -8.28 -5.27
C VAL A 195 40.02 -8.62 -6.18
N GLU A 196 40.07 -9.86 -6.68
CA GLU A 196 41.18 -10.36 -7.50
C GLU A 196 41.26 -9.66 -8.87
N PRO A 197 42.48 -9.48 -9.42
CA PRO A 197 42.65 -8.78 -10.70
C PRO A 197 42.02 -9.50 -11.90
N VAL A 198 41.72 -8.72 -12.94
CA VAL A 198 41.22 -9.22 -14.23
C VAL A 198 42.17 -10.26 -14.84
N SER A 199 43.48 -10.08 -14.71
CA SER A 199 44.49 -11.03 -15.21
C SER A 199 44.43 -12.41 -14.56
N ARG A 200 43.84 -12.55 -13.35
CA ARG A 200 43.79 -13.82 -12.61
C ARG A 200 42.45 -14.54 -12.74
N ARG A 201 41.34 -13.80 -12.67
CA ARG A 201 39.97 -14.37 -12.63
C ARG A 201 39.09 -13.94 -13.81
N GLY A 202 39.59 -13.04 -14.66
CA GLY A 202 38.77 -12.31 -15.63
C GLY A 202 37.96 -11.19 -14.98
N LYS A 203 37.17 -10.48 -15.79
CA LYS A 203 36.33 -9.37 -15.30
C LYS A 203 35.25 -9.90 -14.35
N VAL A 204 34.89 -9.10 -13.35
CA VAL A 204 33.63 -9.30 -12.60
C VAL A 204 32.47 -9.15 -13.59
N VAL A 205 31.61 -10.18 -13.67
CA VAL A 205 30.46 -10.21 -14.59
C VAL A 205 29.14 -10.03 -13.88
N ALA A 206 29.08 -10.32 -12.58
CA ALA A 206 27.92 -10.05 -11.74
C ALA A 206 28.34 -9.90 -10.28
N ALA A 207 27.70 -8.99 -9.55
CA ALA A 207 27.74 -8.96 -8.11
C ALA A 207 26.35 -8.67 -7.51
N ARG A 208 25.97 -9.41 -6.46
CA ARG A 208 24.68 -9.29 -5.79
C ARG A 208 24.87 -9.20 -4.28
N ALA A 209 24.32 -8.16 -3.67
CA ALA A 209 24.27 -8.01 -2.22
C ALA A 209 22.90 -8.45 -1.72
N TYR A 210 22.90 -9.43 -0.81
CA TYR A 210 21.73 -9.83 -0.05
C TYR A 210 21.87 -9.27 1.35
N SER A 211 20.99 -8.35 1.76
CA SER A 211 21.14 -7.67 3.04
C SER A 211 19.85 -7.45 3.79
N VAL A 212 19.96 -7.47 5.11
CA VAL A 212 18.93 -7.02 6.06
C VAL A 212 19.62 -6.32 7.21
N GLY A 213 19.28 -5.05 7.43
CA GLY A 213 19.51 -4.40 8.71
C GLY A 213 18.19 -4.13 9.38
N LEU A 214 18.13 -4.42 10.67
CA LEU A 214 16.92 -4.30 11.46
C LEU A 214 17.00 -3.01 12.29
N ALA A 215 16.14 -2.01 12.05
CA ALA A 215 15.00 -2.02 11.12
C ALA A 215 15.33 -1.60 9.68
N TRP A 216 16.25 -0.65 9.50
CA TRP A 216 16.57 -0.08 8.19
C TRP A 216 18.08 -0.09 7.98
N ASN A 217 18.55 -0.36 6.76
CA ASN A 217 19.96 -0.20 6.43
C ASN A 217 20.22 0.63 5.18
N ASN A 218 21.08 1.64 5.33
CA ASN A 218 21.66 2.36 4.20
C ASN A 218 22.96 1.66 3.79
N LEU A 219 22.86 0.70 2.86
CA LEU A 219 24.02 -0.05 2.38
C LEU A 219 24.82 0.77 1.35
N ARG A 220 26.14 0.69 1.47
CA ARG A 220 27.10 1.43 0.64
C ARG A 220 28.22 0.50 0.20
N LEU A 221 28.71 0.71 -1.02
CA LEU A 221 29.88 0.05 -1.57
C LEU A 221 30.78 1.12 -2.20
N ASN A 222 32.00 1.24 -1.67
CA ASN A 222 33.02 2.17 -2.16
C ASN A 222 32.55 3.64 -2.23
N GLY A 223 31.90 4.13 -1.17
CA GLY A 223 31.40 5.50 -1.09
C GLY A 223 29.99 5.72 -1.65
N LYS A 224 29.45 4.75 -2.40
CA LYS A 224 28.18 4.88 -3.13
C LYS A 224 27.08 4.05 -2.51
N ARG A 225 25.87 4.60 -2.41
CA ARG A 225 24.66 3.82 -2.06
C ARG A 225 24.46 2.70 -3.09
N THR A 226 24.02 1.54 -2.62
CA THR A 226 23.78 0.35 -3.45
C THR A 226 22.39 0.32 -4.08
N SER A 227 21.44 1.10 -3.56
CA SER A 227 20.09 1.24 -4.11
C SER A 227 19.49 2.64 -3.87
N ASP A 228 18.38 2.91 -4.55
CA ASP A 228 17.53 4.11 -4.41
C ASP A 228 16.42 3.95 -3.36
N ARG A 229 16.53 2.91 -2.52
CA ARG A 229 15.54 2.55 -1.51
C ARG A 229 15.79 3.29 -0.21
N TYR A 230 14.72 3.64 0.49
CA TYR A 230 14.73 4.39 1.74
C TYR A 230 13.81 3.70 2.74
N LEU A 231 14.12 3.81 4.03
CA LEU A 231 13.29 3.24 5.12
C LEU A 231 12.98 1.75 4.87
N ASP A 232 14.02 1.00 4.52
CA ASP A 232 13.93 -0.35 3.99
C ASP A 232 15.01 -1.24 4.64
N PRO A 233 14.75 -2.53 4.95
CA PRO A 233 13.57 -3.34 4.62
C PRO A 233 12.23 -2.85 5.20
N VAL A 234 11.12 -3.18 4.54
CA VAL A 234 9.76 -2.85 5.01
C VAL A 234 9.44 -3.46 6.38
N PHE A 235 8.57 -2.78 7.14
CA PHE A 235 8.16 -3.23 8.47
C PHE A 235 7.30 -4.50 8.39
N THR A 236 7.61 -5.46 9.26
CA THR A 236 6.91 -6.72 9.47
C THR A 236 6.85 -7.03 10.96
N ASN A 237 6.04 -8.01 11.37
CA ASN A 237 6.22 -8.65 12.66
C ASN A 237 7.53 -9.45 12.63
N TYR A 238 8.63 -8.84 13.10
CA TYR A 238 9.97 -9.43 13.04
C TYR A 238 10.13 -10.72 13.87
N TYR A 239 9.14 -11.06 14.71
CA TYR A 239 9.11 -12.34 15.41
C TYR A 239 8.78 -13.50 14.46
N ASP A 240 7.95 -13.24 13.44
CA ASP A 240 7.40 -14.26 12.54
C ASP A 240 7.99 -14.17 11.13
N THR A 241 8.21 -12.97 10.59
CA THR A 241 8.81 -12.73 9.27
C THR A 241 9.87 -11.63 9.30
N VAL A 242 10.97 -11.82 8.58
CA VAL A 242 12.01 -10.82 8.34
C VAL A 242 12.32 -10.74 6.86
N TYR A 243 12.12 -9.57 6.25
CA TYR A 243 12.47 -9.38 4.85
C TYR A 243 13.95 -9.02 4.65
N TYR A 244 14.59 -9.69 3.69
CA TYR A 244 15.87 -9.28 3.13
C TYR A 244 15.71 -8.72 1.72
N ARG A 245 16.73 -7.95 1.32
CA ARG A 245 16.79 -7.28 0.03
C ARG A 245 17.86 -7.88 -0.84
N THR A 246 17.66 -7.80 -2.14
CA THR A 246 18.65 -8.19 -3.15
C THR A 246 18.96 -6.98 -4.02
N GLU A 247 20.24 -6.63 -4.11
CA GLU A 247 20.72 -5.46 -4.85
C GLU A 247 21.77 -5.87 -5.88
N ASP A 248 21.68 -5.32 -7.10
CA ASP A 248 22.72 -5.46 -8.11
C ASP A 248 23.81 -4.41 -7.89
N VAL A 249 24.98 -4.87 -7.45
CA VAL A 249 26.12 -4.01 -7.13
C VAL A 249 27.29 -4.22 -8.08
N THR A 250 27.06 -4.87 -9.23
CA THR A 250 28.11 -5.24 -10.20
C THR A 250 28.94 -4.02 -10.62
N ALA A 251 28.27 -2.91 -10.94
CA ALA A 251 28.93 -1.68 -11.40
C ALA A 251 29.68 -0.91 -10.30
N LEU A 252 29.51 -1.30 -9.03
CA LEU A 252 30.14 -0.66 -7.88
C LEU A 252 31.42 -1.38 -7.42
N ILE A 253 31.65 -2.61 -7.89
CA ILE A 253 32.87 -3.37 -7.61
C ILE A 253 34.05 -2.75 -8.36
N ARG A 254 35.09 -2.40 -7.61
CA ARG A 254 36.38 -1.98 -8.16
C ARG A 254 37.22 -3.22 -8.42
N GLN A 255 37.76 -3.33 -9.63
CA GLN A 255 38.68 -4.38 -10.02
C GLN A 255 39.82 -3.75 -10.82
N GLN A 256 41.05 -4.21 -10.61
CA GLN A 256 42.23 -3.75 -11.34
C GLN A 256 42.70 -4.81 -12.35
N GLN A 257 43.55 -4.42 -13.29
CA GLN A 257 44.06 -5.33 -14.31
C GLN A 257 45.04 -6.37 -13.74
N ASN A 258 45.98 -5.94 -12.89
CA ASN A 258 47.14 -6.76 -12.47
C ASN A 258 47.32 -6.90 -10.95
N GLY A 259 46.61 -6.11 -10.14
CA GLY A 259 46.68 -6.15 -8.67
C GLY A 259 45.33 -6.42 -8.02
N ALA A 260 45.33 -6.88 -6.77
CA ALA A 260 44.11 -6.95 -5.99
C ALA A 260 43.59 -5.53 -5.71
N ALA A 261 42.29 -5.32 -5.91
CA ALA A 261 41.64 -4.03 -5.67
C ALA A 261 40.96 -4.04 -4.29
N GLU A 262 41.32 -3.10 -3.43
CA GLU A 262 40.59 -2.89 -2.17
C GLU A 262 39.19 -2.34 -2.46
N ASN A 263 38.20 -2.97 -1.85
CA ASN A 263 36.81 -2.55 -1.84
C ASN A 263 36.31 -2.45 -0.40
N VAL A 264 35.35 -1.56 -0.14
CA VAL A 264 34.73 -1.40 1.18
C VAL A 264 33.23 -1.49 1.05
N VAL A 265 32.63 -2.44 1.76
CA VAL A 265 31.18 -2.50 1.98
C VAL A 265 30.88 -1.94 3.36
N ALA A 266 29.85 -1.09 3.44
CA ALA A 266 29.52 -0.34 4.64
C ALA A 266 28.01 -0.19 4.82
N ALA A 267 27.52 -0.03 6.05
CA ALA A 267 26.12 0.18 6.33
C ALA A 267 25.89 1.10 7.54
N GLU A 268 24.86 1.91 7.48
CA GLU A 268 24.28 2.62 8.64
C GLU A 268 22.95 1.94 9.00
N LEU A 269 22.67 1.73 10.30
CA LEU A 269 21.47 1.02 10.78
C LEU A 269 20.48 1.92 11.51
N GLY A 270 19.36 2.24 10.87
CA GLY A 270 18.26 2.97 11.52
C GLY A 270 17.43 2.06 12.44
N SER A 271 16.92 2.64 13.53
CA SER A 271 16.14 1.96 14.57
C SER A 271 14.78 1.49 14.07
N GLY A 272 14.11 2.33 13.25
CA GLY A 272 12.77 2.09 12.69
C GLY A 272 11.78 1.51 13.72
N ARG A 273 11.03 0.47 13.35
CA ARG A 273 10.10 -0.24 14.26
C ARG A 273 10.77 -1.39 15.05
N PHE A 274 12.04 -1.71 14.75
CA PHE A 274 12.74 -2.84 15.37
C PHE A 274 13.32 -2.47 16.74
N ASP A 275 13.96 -1.30 16.85
CA ASP A 275 14.35 -0.71 18.14
C ASP A 275 13.50 0.52 18.47
N GLN A 276 12.17 0.39 18.34
CA GLN A 276 11.28 1.48 18.72
C GLN A 276 11.24 1.60 20.24
N GLU A 277 11.82 2.66 20.80
CA GLU A 277 11.80 2.91 22.24
C GLU A 277 10.78 3.97 22.68
N SER A 278 10.28 4.77 21.74
CA SER A 278 9.50 5.95 22.09
C SER A 278 8.13 5.57 22.64
N VAL A 279 7.84 6.01 23.87
CA VAL A 279 6.52 5.87 24.53
C VAL A 279 5.60 7.06 24.28
N THR A 280 6.02 8.02 23.44
CA THR A 280 5.25 9.24 23.17
C THR A 280 3.87 8.94 22.57
N VAL A 281 3.75 7.86 21.80
CA VAL A 281 2.47 7.27 21.39
C VAL A 281 2.54 5.79 21.76
N ASN A 282 1.88 5.40 22.85
CA ASN A 282 2.02 4.05 23.40
C ASN A 282 1.13 3.05 22.63
N TRP A 283 1.79 2.33 21.73
CA TRP A 283 1.25 1.18 20.99
C TRP A 283 1.98 -0.13 21.35
N ALA A 284 2.63 -0.15 22.51
CA ALA A 284 3.45 -1.24 23.03
C ALA A 284 4.62 -1.72 22.15
N TYR A 285 5.00 -1.00 21.09
CA TYR A 285 6.19 -1.35 20.29
C TYR A 285 7.50 -1.31 21.10
N GLU A 286 7.55 -0.50 22.16
CA GLU A 286 8.66 -0.45 23.10
C GLU A 286 8.81 -1.72 23.95
N THR A 287 7.77 -2.54 24.00
CA THR A 287 7.73 -3.84 24.67
C THR A 287 7.48 -5.01 23.72
N ALA A 288 7.52 -4.77 22.40
CA ALA A 288 7.31 -5.82 21.41
C ALA A 288 8.32 -6.96 21.57
N GLU A 289 7.86 -8.19 21.36
CA GLU A 289 8.60 -9.43 21.60
C GLU A 289 9.85 -9.60 20.71
N TRP A 290 9.93 -8.87 19.60
CA TRP A 290 11.09 -8.83 18.72
C TRP A 290 12.09 -7.73 19.07
N ARG A 291 11.71 -6.76 19.91
CA ARG A 291 12.47 -5.51 20.07
C ARG A 291 13.86 -5.79 20.63
N GLN A 292 14.88 -5.38 19.89
CA GLN A 292 16.30 -5.57 20.23
C GLN A 292 17.13 -4.41 19.68
N THR A 293 18.40 -4.33 20.07
CA THR A 293 19.36 -3.40 19.46
C THR A 293 19.55 -3.72 17.98
N PRO A 294 19.79 -2.71 17.11
CA PRO A 294 19.94 -2.92 15.67
C PRO A 294 20.90 -4.06 15.30
N ARG A 295 20.53 -4.82 14.27
CA ARG A 295 21.28 -6.00 13.79
C ARG A 295 21.49 -5.95 12.30
N PHE A 296 22.54 -6.59 11.81
CA PHE A 296 22.85 -6.61 10.38
C PHE A 296 23.27 -8.00 9.90
N ARG A 297 22.79 -8.37 8.72
CA ARG A 297 23.22 -9.55 7.97
C ARG A 297 23.46 -9.15 6.51
N LEU A 298 24.56 -9.62 5.93
CA LEU A 298 24.87 -9.43 4.53
C LEU A 298 25.65 -10.61 3.96
N ASP A 299 25.27 -11.02 2.75
CA ASP A 299 26.09 -11.84 1.86
C ASP A 299 26.22 -11.14 0.49
N LEU A 300 27.45 -10.80 0.10
CA LEU A 300 27.78 -10.22 -1.20
C LEU A 300 28.47 -11.26 -2.08
N TYR A 301 27.79 -11.70 -3.13
CA TYR A 301 28.32 -12.62 -4.14
C TYR A 301 28.96 -11.83 -5.27
N ILE A 302 30.16 -12.23 -5.69
CA ILE A 302 30.91 -11.66 -6.80
C ILE A 302 31.28 -12.80 -7.73
N ARG A 303 30.73 -12.80 -8.95
CA ARG A 303 31.02 -13.78 -10.00
C ARG A 303 31.99 -13.20 -11.02
N TYR A 304 33.04 -13.96 -11.32
CA TYR A 304 34.06 -13.61 -12.30
C TYR A 304 33.80 -14.29 -13.65
N ALA A 305 34.44 -13.79 -14.71
CA ALA A 305 34.28 -14.30 -16.07
C ALA A 305 34.80 -15.73 -16.26
N ASP A 306 35.71 -16.20 -15.41
CA ASP A 306 36.17 -17.60 -15.37
C ASP A 306 35.15 -18.56 -14.73
N GLY A 307 34.01 -18.05 -14.26
CA GLY A 307 32.95 -18.81 -13.61
C GLY A 307 33.12 -18.99 -12.10
N SER A 308 34.25 -18.57 -11.52
CA SER A 308 34.48 -18.62 -10.08
C SER A 308 33.71 -17.53 -9.32
N GLU A 309 33.50 -17.76 -8.02
CA GLU A 309 32.79 -16.85 -7.13
C GLU A 309 33.58 -16.52 -5.87
N GLN A 310 33.41 -15.29 -5.40
CA GLN A 310 33.85 -14.82 -4.10
C GLN A 310 32.61 -14.36 -3.32
N VAL A 311 32.56 -14.72 -2.04
CA VAL A 311 31.50 -14.29 -1.12
C VAL A 311 32.10 -13.44 -0.01
N VAL A 312 31.57 -12.24 0.20
CA VAL A 312 31.89 -11.38 1.33
C VAL A 312 30.70 -11.38 2.28
N THR A 313 30.88 -11.91 3.49
CA THR A 313 29.79 -12.08 4.46
C THR A 313 29.93 -11.17 5.68
N SER A 314 28.81 -10.94 6.37
CA SER A 314 28.72 -10.36 7.71
C SER A 314 29.24 -11.35 8.77
N ASP A 315 30.43 -11.08 9.30
CA ASP A 315 31.14 -11.92 10.29
C ASP A 315 31.89 -11.04 11.32
N GLY A 316 32.65 -11.67 12.23
CA GLY A 316 33.43 -10.97 13.25
C GLY A 316 34.57 -10.07 12.73
N SER A 317 34.86 -10.10 11.42
CA SER A 317 35.89 -9.23 10.83
C SER A 317 35.38 -7.81 10.56
N TRP A 318 34.07 -7.55 10.65
CA TRP A 318 33.51 -6.21 10.50
C TRP A 318 33.88 -5.31 11.67
N LYS A 319 33.93 -4.01 11.37
CA LYS A 319 34.16 -2.95 12.35
C LYS A 319 32.90 -2.11 12.52
N VAL A 320 32.72 -1.54 13.71
CA VAL A 320 31.59 -0.67 14.06
C VAL A 320 32.06 0.58 14.78
N SER A 321 31.40 1.70 14.47
CA SER A 321 31.46 2.95 15.23
C SER A 321 30.07 3.41 15.62
N ILE A 322 29.96 3.99 16.82
CA ILE A 322 28.78 4.68 17.35
C ILE A 322 29.06 6.18 17.56
N ASP A 323 30.21 6.67 17.08
CA ASP A 323 30.59 8.08 17.15
C ASP A 323 30.19 8.84 15.86
N GLY A 324 29.18 8.33 15.15
CA GLY A 324 28.67 8.92 13.92
C GLY A 324 27.77 10.14 14.13
N PRO A 325 27.40 10.83 13.03
CA PRO A 325 26.67 12.10 13.09
C PRO A 325 25.19 11.95 13.43
N THR A 326 24.49 10.89 13.02
CA THR A 326 23.11 10.66 13.47
C THR A 326 23.13 10.14 14.91
N ARG A 327 22.82 11.03 15.86
CA ARG A 327 22.88 10.78 17.32
C ARG A 327 21.60 10.17 17.87
N TYR A 328 20.50 10.34 17.16
CA TYR A 328 19.20 9.77 17.49
C TYR A 328 18.38 9.61 16.21
N ASP A 329 17.66 8.51 16.09
CA ASP A 329 16.60 8.34 15.12
C ASP A 329 15.36 7.73 15.78
N GLY A 330 14.18 8.08 15.27
CA GLY A 330 12.93 7.56 15.80
C GLY A 330 11.81 7.67 14.78
N PHE A 331 11.03 6.59 14.68
CA PHE A 331 9.93 6.48 13.71
C PHE A 331 8.85 7.57 13.88
N TYR A 332 8.54 7.94 15.14
CA TYR A 332 7.55 8.96 15.47
C TYR A 332 8.13 10.36 15.60
N LEU A 333 9.31 10.44 16.22
CA LEU A 333 9.84 11.71 16.69
C LEU A 333 10.61 12.41 15.57
N GLY A 334 11.63 11.77 15.01
CA GLY A 334 12.50 12.38 14.00
C GLY A 334 13.96 12.08 14.27
N GLU A 335 14.86 12.82 13.64
CA GLU A 335 16.30 12.58 13.67
C GLU A 335 17.06 13.71 14.39
N THR A 336 18.10 13.36 15.15
CA THR A 336 19.07 14.34 15.68
C THR A 336 20.41 14.07 15.02
N TYR A 337 20.91 15.05 14.27
CA TYR A 337 22.14 14.97 13.50
C TYR A 337 23.15 16.00 13.98
N ASP A 338 24.31 15.55 14.46
CA ASP A 338 25.44 16.39 14.86
C ASP A 338 26.53 16.41 13.79
N ALA A 339 26.59 17.48 13.01
CA ALA A 339 27.54 17.61 11.91
C ALA A 339 29.01 17.66 12.39
N ARG A 340 29.26 17.93 13.68
CA ARG A 340 30.62 17.91 14.26
C ARG A 340 31.18 16.49 14.36
N LYS A 341 30.31 15.47 14.24
CA LYS A 341 30.60 14.04 14.33
C LYS A 341 30.65 13.35 12.98
N GLU A 342 30.63 14.11 11.87
CA GLU A 342 30.84 13.54 10.54
C GLU A 342 32.23 12.87 10.45
N ILE A 343 32.29 11.69 9.85
CA ILE A 343 33.53 10.92 9.66
C ILE A 343 33.81 10.80 8.15
N PRO A 344 34.46 11.78 7.49
CA PRO A 344 34.65 11.76 6.05
C PRO A 344 35.42 10.52 5.58
N GLY A 345 34.91 9.87 4.52
CA GLY A 345 35.58 8.75 3.85
C GLY A 345 35.53 7.40 4.60
N TRP A 346 34.77 7.29 5.69
CA TRP A 346 34.64 6.04 6.47
C TRP A 346 34.23 4.82 5.63
N ASP A 347 33.48 5.03 4.55
CA ASP A 347 32.96 4.04 3.61
C ASP A 347 33.79 3.89 2.33
N LEU A 348 35.03 4.43 2.32
CA LEU A 348 35.98 4.34 1.22
C LEU A 348 37.17 3.43 1.56
N PRO A 349 37.79 2.80 0.54
CA PRO A 349 39.13 2.18 0.67
C PRO A 349 40.18 3.16 1.21
N GLY A 350 41.16 2.65 1.94
CA GLY A 350 42.24 3.45 2.55
C GLY A 350 41.87 4.24 3.82
N PHE A 351 40.63 4.15 4.31
CA PHE A 351 40.25 4.74 5.60
C PHE A 351 40.89 4.00 6.78
N ASN A 352 41.45 4.75 7.74
CA ASN A 352 42.02 4.19 8.97
C ASN A 352 40.93 3.94 10.02
N ASP A 353 40.51 2.68 10.15
CA ASP A 353 39.52 2.22 11.13
C ASP A 353 40.13 1.57 12.37
N SER A 354 41.41 1.81 12.67
CA SER A 354 42.10 1.16 13.80
C SER A 354 41.46 1.48 15.16
N SER A 355 40.76 2.62 15.28
CA SER A 355 40.02 3.03 16.48
C SER A 355 38.60 2.44 16.54
N TRP A 356 38.12 1.79 15.48
CA TRP A 356 36.78 1.22 15.45
C TRP A 356 36.76 -0.13 16.17
N LEU A 357 35.65 -0.37 16.86
CA LEU A 357 35.42 -1.60 17.60
C LEU A 357 35.13 -2.75 16.63
N HIS A 358 35.46 -3.97 17.04
CA HIS A 358 34.96 -5.16 16.34
C HIS A 358 33.48 -5.37 16.65
N VAL A 359 32.74 -5.85 15.66
CA VAL A 359 31.35 -6.30 15.87
C VAL A 359 31.31 -7.60 16.69
N ARG A 360 30.17 -7.89 17.30
CA ARG A 360 29.89 -9.23 17.84
C ARG A 360 29.00 -9.99 16.87
N VAL A 361 29.22 -11.30 16.72
CA VAL A 361 28.29 -12.17 15.99
C VAL A 361 27.20 -12.65 16.97
N VAL A 362 25.93 -12.62 16.55
CA VAL A 362 24.76 -13.05 17.33
C VAL A 362 23.79 -13.89 16.50
N GLU A 363 22.83 -14.52 17.16
CA GLU A 363 21.66 -15.06 16.49
C GLU A 363 20.78 -13.92 15.97
N GLY A 364 20.12 -14.09 14.82
CA GLY A 364 19.08 -13.16 14.33
C GLY A 364 17.78 -13.21 15.16
N PRO A 365 16.78 -12.37 14.85
CA PRO A 365 15.42 -12.55 15.38
C PRO A 365 14.83 -13.89 14.90
N LYS A 366 13.72 -14.31 15.52
CA LYS A 366 13.08 -15.61 15.23
C LYS A 366 12.38 -15.68 13.88
N GLY A 367 12.03 -14.52 13.29
CA GLY A 367 11.26 -14.46 12.07
C GLY A 367 11.94 -15.15 10.90
N ARG A 368 11.11 -15.74 10.02
CA ARG A 368 11.54 -16.39 8.79
C ARG A 368 12.17 -15.36 7.85
N LEU A 369 13.40 -15.62 7.44
CA LEU A 369 14.11 -14.77 6.48
C LEU A 369 13.54 -14.99 5.07
N MET A 370 12.95 -13.95 4.48
CA MET A 370 12.24 -14.02 3.20
C MET A 370 12.66 -12.89 2.26
N ALA A 371 12.66 -13.15 0.95
CA ALA A 371 12.86 -12.07 -0.02
C ALA A 371 11.66 -11.11 -0.01
N GLU A 372 11.92 -9.81 0.09
CA GLU A 372 10.89 -8.78 0.12
C GLU A 372 9.92 -8.87 -1.07
N ARG A 373 8.60 -8.91 -0.76
CA ARG A 373 7.53 -9.02 -1.78
C ARG A 373 6.96 -7.66 -2.20
N GLY A 374 6.84 -6.73 -1.25
CA GLY A 374 6.26 -5.40 -1.46
C GLY A 374 7.08 -4.50 -2.38
N ASP A 375 6.48 -3.39 -2.80
CA ASP A 375 7.24 -2.30 -3.39
C ASP A 375 8.07 -1.60 -2.30
N PRO A 376 9.33 -1.26 -2.59
CA PRO A 376 10.16 -0.58 -1.63
C PRO A 376 9.68 0.86 -1.44
N THR A 377 10.01 1.42 -0.28
CA THR A 377 9.93 2.86 -0.09
C THR A 377 11.07 3.56 -0.83
N ARG A 378 10.74 4.63 -1.57
CA ARG A 378 11.69 5.42 -2.36
C ARG A 378 11.44 6.91 -2.21
N LEU A 379 12.44 7.70 -2.61
CA LEU A 379 12.28 9.10 -2.95
C LEU A 379 11.53 9.22 -4.29
N ILE A 380 10.29 9.69 -4.25
CA ILE A 380 9.42 9.79 -5.42
C ILE A 380 9.66 11.08 -6.19
N ALA A 381 9.82 12.18 -5.48
CA ALA A 381 9.97 13.50 -6.09
C ALA A 381 10.68 14.50 -5.17
N HIS A 382 11.33 15.47 -5.81
CA HIS A 382 11.78 16.71 -5.18
C HIS A 382 10.79 17.82 -5.52
N TRP A 383 10.22 18.45 -4.50
CA TRP A 383 9.33 19.59 -4.66
C TRP A 383 10.00 20.87 -4.15
N PRO A 384 9.68 22.03 -4.74
CA PRO A 384 10.07 23.30 -4.16
C PRO A 384 9.42 23.49 -2.77
N PRO A 385 10.06 24.22 -1.85
CA PRO A 385 9.63 24.38 -0.46
C PRO A 385 8.36 25.22 -0.27
N GLY A 386 7.91 25.95 -1.29
CA GLY A 386 6.88 26.97 -1.17
C GLY A 386 7.42 28.30 -0.65
N LYS A 387 6.53 29.28 -0.44
CA LYS A 387 6.93 30.61 0.06
C LYS A 387 7.06 30.58 1.60
N PRO A 388 8.21 30.98 2.16
CA PRO A 388 8.31 31.15 3.60
C PRO A 388 7.52 32.37 4.09
N TYR A 389 7.05 32.30 5.33
CA TYR A 389 6.60 33.44 6.10
C TYR A 389 7.16 33.36 7.53
N SER A 390 7.13 34.49 8.25
CA SER A 390 7.65 34.58 9.61
C SER A 390 6.53 35.01 10.55
N PRO A 391 5.93 34.10 11.35
CA PRO A 391 4.92 34.49 12.34
C PRO A 391 5.53 35.37 13.46
N ARG A 392 6.83 35.24 13.71
CA ARG A 392 7.61 36.12 14.60
C ARG A 392 9.11 36.01 14.30
N ALA A 393 9.87 37.02 14.72
CA ALA A 393 11.31 37.09 14.49
C ALA A 393 12.04 35.79 14.91
N GLY A 394 12.86 35.24 14.01
CA GLY A 394 13.63 34.01 14.24
C GLY A 394 12.81 32.71 14.14
N VAL A 395 11.53 32.76 13.78
CA VAL A 395 10.72 31.59 13.46
C VAL A 395 10.24 31.71 12.02
N LEU A 396 10.51 30.68 11.21
CA LEU A 396 10.17 30.64 9.79
C LEU A 396 9.27 29.44 9.52
N VAL A 397 8.23 29.63 8.73
CA VAL A 397 7.29 28.57 8.34
C VAL A 397 7.14 28.54 6.82
N TRP A 398 7.12 27.34 6.25
CA TRP A 398 6.86 27.09 4.83
C TRP A 398 5.56 26.31 4.69
N ASP A 399 4.72 26.72 3.73
CA ASP A 399 3.61 25.93 3.22
C ASP A 399 4.04 25.27 1.90
N THR A 400 4.11 23.95 1.90
CA THR A 400 4.50 23.16 0.73
C THR A 400 3.40 23.07 -0.34
N GLY A 401 2.20 23.58 -0.04
CA GLY A 401 1.04 23.65 -0.94
C GLY A 401 0.29 22.34 -1.13
N GLN A 402 0.77 21.24 -0.57
CA GLN A 402 0.19 19.90 -0.68
C GLN A 402 0.68 19.03 0.47
N LEU A 403 -0.21 18.31 1.14
CA LEU A 403 0.18 17.33 2.15
C LEU A 403 0.95 16.17 1.52
N ARG A 404 2.08 15.80 2.13
CA ARG A 404 3.03 14.78 1.65
C ARG A 404 3.60 13.96 2.81
N SER A 405 4.17 12.81 2.48
CA SER A 405 5.10 12.09 3.36
C SER A 405 6.55 12.33 2.93
N GLY A 406 7.47 12.44 3.89
CA GLY A 406 8.91 12.54 3.65
C GLY A 406 9.60 13.52 4.59
N TRP A 407 10.42 14.42 4.05
CA TRP A 407 11.20 15.39 4.83
C TRP A 407 11.70 16.58 4.01
N ALA A 408 12.28 17.56 4.69
CA ALA A 408 12.95 18.72 4.10
C ALA A 408 14.47 18.50 3.99
N THR A 409 15.07 19.06 2.94
CA THR A 409 16.50 19.37 2.88
C THR A 409 16.69 20.84 3.25
N ILE A 410 17.58 21.12 4.21
CA ILE A 410 17.91 22.49 4.62
C ILE A 410 19.35 22.86 4.28
N ARG A 411 19.58 24.16 4.11
CA ARG A 411 20.90 24.80 4.07
C ARG A 411 21.07 25.72 5.26
N VAL A 412 22.25 25.70 5.86
CA VAL A 412 22.58 26.46 7.07
C VAL A 412 23.89 27.23 6.87
N HIS A 413 23.89 28.52 7.20
CA HIS A 413 25.13 29.30 7.29
C HIS A 413 25.07 30.37 8.40
N GLY A 414 26.25 30.81 8.86
CA GLY A 414 26.37 31.77 9.96
C GLY A 414 26.08 31.18 11.35
N ALA A 415 25.79 29.88 11.44
CA ALA A 415 25.64 29.15 12.71
C ALA A 415 27.00 28.81 13.32
N PRO A 416 27.30 29.21 14.56
CA PRO A 416 28.46 28.69 15.30
C PRO A 416 28.41 27.16 15.45
N ALA A 417 29.59 26.54 15.63
CA ALA A 417 29.67 25.11 15.92
C ALA A 417 28.89 24.78 17.21
N GLY A 418 28.03 23.76 17.16
CA GLY A 418 27.19 23.36 18.28
C GLY A 418 25.81 24.04 18.34
N THR A 419 25.52 25.01 17.46
CA THR A 419 24.18 25.59 17.36
C THR A 419 23.18 24.54 16.87
N ALA A 420 22.15 24.27 17.67
CA ALA A 420 21.05 23.39 17.32
C ALA A 420 19.94 24.15 16.59
N ILE A 421 19.46 23.57 15.49
CA ILE A 421 18.37 24.07 14.66
C ILE A 421 17.26 23.03 14.68
N GLN A 422 16.05 23.46 15.00
CA GLN A 422 14.85 22.62 15.02
C GLN A 422 14.14 22.71 13.67
N ILE A 423 13.77 21.55 13.11
CA ILE A 423 12.92 21.42 11.93
C ILE A 423 11.68 20.62 12.34
N ALA A 424 10.55 21.28 12.48
CA ALA A 424 9.30 20.66 12.91
C ALA A 424 8.28 20.61 11.77
N TYR A 425 7.48 19.55 11.72
CA TYR A 425 6.56 19.29 10.62
C TYR A 425 5.12 19.10 11.13
N SER A 426 4.14 19.58 10.38
CA SER A 426 2.72 19.39 10.72
C SER A 426 1.82 19.42 9.48
N ASP A 427 0.67 18.76 9.57
CA ASP A 427 -0.44 18.87 8.62
C ASP A 427 -1.27 20.15 8.79
N LYS A 428 -1.04 20.94 9.86
CA LYS A 428 -1.79 22.18 10.13
C LYS A 428 -1.01 23.25 10.90
N THR A 429 -1.48 24.49 10.78
CA THR A 429 -1.01 25.65 11.54
C THR A 429 -1.85 25.91 12.78
N ALA A 430 -1.26 26.60 13.74
CA ALA A 430 -1.93 27.22 14.88
C ALA A 430 -2.45 28.62 14.52
N ALA A 431 -3.27 29.21 15.39
CA ALA A 431 -3.89 30.52 15.16
C ALA A 431 -2.87 31.68 15.08
N ASP A 432 -1.70 31.54 15.69
CA ASP A 432 -0.62 32.55 15.65
C ASP A 432 0.29 32.42 14.41
N GLY A 433 -0.05 31.51 13.49
CA GLY A 433 0.72 31.24 12.26
C GLY A 433 1.90 30.29 12.46
N THR A 434 2.22 29.84 13.67
CA THR A 434 3.15 28.72 13.90
C THR A 434 2.52 27.39 13.48
N ILE A 435 3.28 26.29 13.49
CA ILE A 435 2.68 24.96 13.25
C ILE A 435 1.93 24.46 14.50
N SER A 436 0.91 23.62 14.31
CA SER A 436 0.33 22.85 15.41
C SER A 436 1.18 21.60 15.64
N ALA A 437 2.00 21.59 16.68
CA ALA A 437 2.93 20.49 16.94
C ALA A 437 2.20 19.24 17.50
N GLY A 438 2.73 18.06 17.16
CA GLY A 438 2.32 16.81 17.81
C GLY A 438 2.87 16.70 19.25
N PRO A 439 2.33 15.77 20.06
CA PRO A 439 2.81 15.58 21.43
C PRO A 439 4.28 15.12 21.46
N GLY A 440 5.02 15.55 22.48
CA GLY A 440 6.35 14.99 22.83
C GLY A 440 7.42 15.07 21.75
N GLU A 441 7.46 16.16 20.99
CA GLU A 441 8.39 16.39 19.85
C GLU A 441 8.22 15.44 18.67
N MET A 442 6.99 14.98 18.47
CA MET A 442 6.60 14.24 17.28
C MET A 442 6.89 15.05 16.01
N GLN A 443 7.47 14.37 15.01
CA GLN A 443 7.87 14.98 13.74
C GLN A 443 8.78 16.22 13.89
N VAL A 444 9.81 16.11 14.71
CA VAL A 444 10.86 17.11 14.90
C VAL A 444 12.23 16.50 14.63
N ASP A 445 12.96 17.11 13.69
CA ASP A 445 14.39 16.89 13.51
C ASP A 445 15.21 17.98 14.18
N TYR A 446 16.43 17.63 14.57
CA TYR A 446 17.45 18.56 15.05
C TYR A 446 18.72 18.44 14.22
N TYR A 447 19.21 19.58 13.75
CA TYR A 447 20.52 19.70 13.11
C TYR A 447 21.45 20.52 14.00
N ILE A 448 22.60 19.96 14.39
CA ILE A 448 23.64 20.65 15.15
C ILE A 448 24.76 21.03 14.19
N ALA A 449 24.94 22.34 14.01
CA ALA A 449 25.90 22.89 13.06
C ALA A 449 27.35 22.60 13.44
N LYS A 450 28.21 22.40 12.44
CA LYS A 450 29.66 22.25 12.63
C LYS A 450 30.44 23.56 12.56
N GLY A 451 29.77 24.67 12.27
CA GLY A 451 30.35 26.01 12.35
C GLY A 451 31.15 26.45 11.13
N THR A 452 30.98 25.75 10.01
CA THR A 452 31.77 25.96 8.78
C THR A 452 30.94 26.54 7.63
N GLY A 453 29.61 26.55 7.76
CA GLY A 453 28.69 27.04 6.73
C GLY A 453 28.82 28.54 6.46
N THR A 454 29.13 28.89 5.21
CA THR A 454 29.14 30.26 4.68
C THR A 454 28.01 30.45 3.68
N ALA A 455 27.69 31.70 3.29
CA ALA A 455 26.67 31.95 2.27
C ALA A 455 27.00 31.29 0.92
N ALA A 456 28.28 31.20 0.56
CA ALA A 456 28.74 30.56 -0.69
C ALA A 456 28.87 29.03 -0.58
N ASN A 457 29.13 28.52 0.62
CA ASN A 457 29.26 27.09 0.90
C ASN A 457 28.52 26.75 2.21
N PRO A 458 27.18 26.67 2.17
CA PRO A 458 26.39 26.39 3.35
C PRO A 458 26.51 24.91 3.75
N GLU A 459 26.31 24.65 5.04
CA GLU A 459 26.08 23.29 5.53
C GLU A 459 24.74 22.76 5.02
N VAL A 460 24.63 21.46 4.79
CA VAL A 460 23.42 20.82 4.23
C VAL A 460 23.00 19.66 5.10
N PHE A 461 21.71 19.58 5.40
CA PHE A 461 21.13 18.47 6.15
C PHE A 461 19.91 17.89 5.45
N THR A 462 19.79 16.57 5.47
CA THR A 462 18.62 15.79 5.03
C THR A 462 18.50 14.57 5.93
N PRO A 463 17.34 14.34 6.58
CA PRO A 463 17.11 13.15 7.40
C PRO A 463 17.22 11.84 6.59
N GLN A 464 17.49 10.73 7.26
CA GLN A 464 17.65 9.43 6.62
C GLN A 464 16.84 8.30 7.25
N PHE A 465 16.58 8.35 8.55
CA PHE A 465 16.01 7.24 9.32
C PHE A 465 14.71 7.61 10.03
N THR A 466 13.82 8.32 9.32
CA THR A 466 12.50 8.72 9.82
C THR A 466 11.67 9.25 8.66
N TYR A 467 10.36 9.42 8.82
CA TYR A 467 9.52 10.18 7.88
C TYR A 467 8.47 10.99 8.60
N LYS A 468 7.93 11.99 7.93
CA LYS A 468 6.88 12.87 8.44
C LYS A 468 5.74 12.98 7.43
N GLY A 469 4.51 13.05 7.90
CA GLY A 469 3.36 13.54 7.15
C GLY A 469 3.13 15.03 7.44
N PHE A 470 3.16 15.87 6.40
CA PHE A 470 3.11 17.33 6.58
C PHE A 470 2.65 18.07 5.34
N GLN A 471 2.10 19.25 5.58
CA GLN A 471 2.00 20.34 4.59
C GLN A 471 2.87 21.53 5.00
N TYR A 472 3.10 21.71 6.31
CA TYR A 472 3.84 22.83 6.87
C TYR A 472 5.16 22.39 7.51
N ILE A 473 6.20 23.20 7.33
CA ILE A 473 7.51 23.03 7.96
C ILE A 473 7.83 24.29 8.74
N GLN A 474 8.26 24.15 9.99
CA GLN A 474 8.76 25.24 10.83
C GLN A 474 10.25 25.06 11.11
N ILE A 475 11.01 26.13 10.92
CA ILE A 475 12.41 26.25 11.36
C ILE A 475 12.50 27.23 12.51
N SER A 476 13.14 26.80 13.59
CA SER A 476 13.31 27.58 14.81
C SER A 476 14.54 27.13 15.61
N GLY A 477 14.84 27.81 16.72
CA GLY A 477 15.65 27.24 17.79
C GLY A 477 14.92 26.11 18.52
N PRO A 478 15.64 25.28 19.29
CA PRO A 478 15.05 24.23 20.11
C PRO A 478 14.18 24.81 21.23
N VAL A 479 13.03 24.20 21.49
CA VAL A 479 12.14 24.59 22.59
C VAL A 479 12.86 24.46 23.95
N SER A 480 12.72 25.47 24.83
CA SER A 480 13.33 25.45 26.16
C SER A 480 12.81 24.30 27.05
N LEU A 481 13.73 23.56 27.68
CA LEU A 481 13.48 22.48 28.65
C LEU A 481 12.72 22.93 29.91
N SER A 482 12.64 24.25 30.16
CA SER A 482 11.96 24.83 31.33
C SER A 482 10.46 25.10 31.11
N ALA A 483 9.96 24.93 29.88
CA ALA A 483 8.53 25.02 29.62
C ALA A 483 7.81 23.84 30.30
N PRO A 484 6.74 24.07 31.10
CA PRO A 484 5.95 22.98 31.65
C PRO A 484 5.51 22.06 30.51
N ALA A 485 5.72 20.75 30.65
CA ALA A 485 5.04 19.75 29.83
C ALA A 485 3.55 19.84 30.15
N GLY A 486 2.87 20.81 29.54
CA GLY A 486 1.47 21.11 29.78
C GLY A 486 0.58 19.98 29.25
N GLY A 487 0.00 19.22 30.18
CA GLY A 487 -1.24 18.47 29.96
C GLY A 487 -1.10 17.03 29.48
N THR A 488 -1.85 16.16 30.16
CA THR A 488 -2.10 14.74 29.87
C THR A 488 -3.15 14.54 28.76
N GLY A 489 -3.23 15.45 27.79
CA GLY A 489 -4.20 15.34 26.70
C GLY A 489 -4.02 14.02 25.98
N GLY A 490 -5.11 13.25 25.82
CA GLY A 490 -5.11 12.05 24.98
C GLY A 490 -4.66 12.34 23.55
N MET A 491 -4.69 11.34 22.67
CA MET A 491 -4.07 11.38 21.34
C MET A 491 -4.46 12.54 20.39
N GLY A 492 -5.27 13.53 20.80
CA GLY A 492 -5.70 14.69 20.00
C GLY A 492 -5.46 16.10 20.58
N GLY A 493 -4.59 16.32 21.58
CA GLY A 493 -4.37 17.69 22.07
C GLY A 493 -3.10 17.91 22.89
N GLY A 494 -1.97 18.15 22.21
CA GLY A 494 -0.80 18.75 22.86
C GLY A 494 -0.95 20.27 22.97
N GLN A 495 -0.58 20.88 24.10
CA GLN A 495 -0.39 22.33 24.12
C GLN A 495 0.78 22.69 23.22
N ASN A 496 0.57 23.65 22.31
CA ASN A 496 1.65 24.20 21.49
C ASN A 496 2.63 24.93 22.41
N VAL A 497 3.79 24.31 22.66
CA VAL A 497 4.89 25.00 23.35
C VAL A 497 5.50 25.99 22.36
N PRO A 498 5.63 27.29 22.70
CA PRO A 498 6.17 28.28 21.79
C PRO A 498 7.60 27.92 21.36
N PRO A 499 7.93 27.95 20.04
CA PRO A 499 9.29 27.70 19.56
C PRO A 499 10.26 28.82 19.96
N GLU A 500 11.49 28.50 20.37
CA GLU A 500 12.54 29.51 20.56
C GLU A 500 12.98 30.09 19.21
N PRO A 501 13.31 31.39 19.11
CA PRO A 501 13.80 31.96 17.87
C PRO A 501 15.19 31.43 17.52
N LEU A 502 15.51 31.36 16.22
CA LEU A 502 16.88 31.17 15.76
C LEU A 502 17.80 32.27 16.32
N PRO A 503 19.05 31.95 16.69
CA PRO A 503 20.01 32.97 17.10
C PRO A 503 20.28 34.00 15.99
N SER A 504 20.57 35.24 16.38
CA SER A 504 20.91 36.31 15.43
C SER A 504 22.09 35.92 14.54
N GLY A 505 21.98 36.16 13.23
CA GLY A 505 23.02 35.83 12.24
C GLY A 505 22.98 34.38 11.73
N VAL A 506 22.15 33.52 12.31
CA VAL A 506 21.91 32.15 11.81
C VAL A 506 20.90 32.19 10.68
N ASN A 507 21.29 31.70 9.52
CA ASN A 507 20.44 31.66 8.33
C ASN A 507 20.15 30.21 7.98
N VAL A 508 18.86 29.89 7.84
CA VAL A 508 18.40 28.57 7.46
C VAL A 508 17.38 28.70 6.33
N GLU A 509 17.59 27.92 5.27
CA GLU A 509 16.71 27.84 4.12
C GLU A 509 16.25 26.40 3.91
N VAL A 510 14.95 26.17 3.74
CA VAL A 510 14.45 24.91 3.19
C VAL A 510 14.62 24.97 1.67
N VAL A 511 15.41 24.08 1.09
CA VAL A 511 15.76 24.12 -0.35
C VAL A 511 15.07 23.05 -1.20
N SER A 512 14.56 21.99 -0.56
CA SER A 512 13.84 20.92 -1.25
C SER A 512 12.95 20.18 -0.27
N ILE A 513 11.76 19.79 -0.73
CA ILE A 513 10.90 18.84 -0.06
C ILE A 513 11.07 17.50 -0.77
N GLN A 514 11.49 16.48 -0.04
CA GLN A 514 11.69 15.13 -0.54
C GLN A 514 10.47 14.29 -0.19
N GLU A 515 9.67 13.93 -1.20
CA GLU A 515 8.52 13.05 -1.01
C GLU A 515 8.97 11.59 -0.98
N VAL A 516 8.73 10.92 0.15
CA VAL A 516 9.18 9.54 0.40
C VAL A 516 7.99 8.69 0.82
N ARG A 517 7.76 7.62 0.06
CA ARG A 517 6.66 6.67 0.27
C ARG A 517 6.94 5.34 -0.42
N THR A 518 6.12 4.33 -0.16
CA THR A 518 6.05 3.09 -0.96
C THR A 518 5.83 3.48 -2.43
N ALA A 519 6.73 3.02 -3.29
CA ALA A 519 6.82 3.44 -4.68
C ALA A 519 5.84 2.69 -5.60
N MET A 520 4.56 2.63 -5.20
CA MET A 520 3.50 2.11 -6.05
C MET A 520 3.37 2.99 -7.30
N PRO A 521 3.41 2.41 -8.51
CA PRO A 521 3.14 3.11 -9.76
C PRO A 521 1.75 3.75 -9.77
N ASP A 522 1.60 4.88 -10.44
CA ASP A 522 0.28 5.46 -10.71
C ASP A 522 -0.50 4.56 -11.70
N ALA A 523 -1.77 4.29 -11.40
CA ALA A 523 -2.64 3.46 -12.25
C ALA A 523 -3.90 4.20 -12.74
N GLY A 524 -4.36 5.22 -12.02
CA GLY A 524 -5.63 5.91 -12.29
C GLY A 524 -5.46 7.38 -12.63
N GLN A 525 -6.33 7.87 -13.51
CA GLN A 525 -6.53 9.28 -13.80
C GLN A 525 -8.02 9.60 -13.90
N PHE A 526 -8.42 10.76 -13.39
CA PHE A 526 -9.80 11.25 -13.46
C PHE A 526 -9.84 12.75 -13.77
N SER A 527 -10.85 13.19 -14.51
CA SER A 527 -11.18 14.61 -14.71
C SER A 527 -12.67 14.80 -14.95
N SER A 528 -13.18 16.00 -14.66
CA SER A 528 -14.57 16.37 -14.95
C SER A 528 -14.73 17.88 -15.11
N SER A 529 -15.90 18.32 -15.59
CA SER A 529 -16.24 19.74 -15.65
C SER A 529 -16.49 20.38 -14.29
N HIS A 530 -16.66 19.59 -13.22
CA HIS A 530 -16.89 20.13 -11.89
C HIS A 530 -15.56 20.12 -11.09
N PRO A 531 -14.93 21.27 -10.82
CA PRO A 531 -13.57 21.34 -10.28
C PRO A 531 -13.42 20.66 -8.91
N LEU A 532 -14.48 20.67 -8.10
CA LEU A 532 -14.49 19.97 -6.81
C LEU A 532 -14.22 18.47 -6.95
N LEU A 533 -14.77 17.78 -7.96
CA LEU A 533 -14.58 16.33 -8.10
C LEU A 533 -13.12 15.98 -8.41
N GLY A 534 -12.47 16.76 -9.28
CA GLY A 534 -11.03 16.62 -9.54
C GLY A 534 -10.17 16.93 -8.33
N GLN A 535 -10.56 17.91 -7.51
CA GLN A 535 -9.85 18.23 -6.28
C GLN A 535 -10.03 17.15 -5.19
N ILE A 536 -11.20 16.52 -5.09
CA ILE A 536 -11.44 15.38 -4.20
C ILE A 536 -10.54 14.21 -4.59
N GLU A 537 -10.46 13.87 -5.87
CA GLU A 537 -9.61 12.80 -6.39
C GLU A 537 -8.13 13.04 -6.04
N LYS A 538 -7.65 14.28 -6.28
CA LYS A 538 -6.28 14.69 -5.95
C LYS A 538 -6.00 14.62 -4.44
N ASN A 539 -6.92 15.09 -3.61
CA ASN A 539 -6.78 15.05 -2.15
C ASN A 539 -6.73 13.61 -1.63
N MET A 540 -7.54 12.71 -2.18
CA MET A 540 -7.48 11.28 -1.84
C MET A 540 -6.15 10.65 -2.27
N LYS A 541 -5.67 10.96 -3.49
CA LYS A 541 -4.38 10.46 -3.96
C LYS A 541 -3.23 10.90 -3.06
N ALA A 542 -3.26 12.15 -2.59
CA ALA A 542 -2.30 12.65 -1.61
C ALA A 542 -2.42 11.97 -0.24
N ALA A 543 -3.64 11.70 0.23
CA ALA A 543 -3.87 10.97 1.48
C ALA A 543 -3.33 9.54 1.42
N LEU A 544 -3.58 8.81 0.33
CA LEU A 544 -3.00 7.48 0.09
C LEU A 544 -1.47 7.54 -0.03
N ALA A 545 -0.94 8.43 -0.87
CA ALA A 545 0.50 8.57 -1.07
C ALA A 545 1.25 8.83 0.25
N ALA A 546 0.69 9.68 1.12
CA ALA A 546 1.30 9.99 2.40
C ALA A 546 1.21 8.82 3.42
N ASN A 547 0.21 7.95 3.30
CA ASN A 547 -0.07 6.87 4.25
C ASN A 547 0.51 5.50 3.85
N TYR A 548 1.07 5.36 2.65
CA TYR A 548 1.72 4.12 2.22
C TYR A 548 3.23 4.30 2.34
N VAL A 549 3.81 3.95 3.50
CA VAL A 549 5.23 4.18 3.80
C VAL A 549 5.83 2.99 4.53
N ALA A 550 7.07 2.61 4.20
CA ALA A 550 7.80 1.48 4.78
C ALA A 550 7.02 0.15 4.74
N GLY A 551 6.21 -0.03 3.69
CA GLY A 551 5.34 -1.20 3.48
C GLY A 551 4.13 -1.27 4.42
N ILE A 552 3.81 -0.19 5.13
CA ILE A 552 2.64 -0.10 6.02
C ILE A 552 1.56 0.74 5.32
N ILE A 553 0.31 0.32 5.45
CA ILE A 553 -0.87 1.13 5.11
C ILE A 553 -1.28 1.87 6.38
N THR A 554 -0.70 3.03 6.64
CA THR A 554 -0.95 3.77 7.88
C THR A 554 -2.31 4.44 7.89
N ASP A 555 -2.90 4.64 9.06
CA ASP A 555 -4.08 5.48 9.30
C ASP A 555 -3.78 6.97 9.03
N THR A 556 -2.76 7.49 9.71
CA THR A 556 -2.23 8.85 9.57
C THR A 556 -0.71 8.84 9.47
N PRO A 557 -0.10 9.69 8.63
CA PRO A 557 1.34 9.75 8.48
C PRO A 557 2.03 10.59 9.57
N GLN A 558 1.26 11.18 10.49
CA GLN A 558 1.76 12.07 11.54
C GLN A 558 1.74 11.41 12.92
N TYR A 559 0.55 11.02 13.41
CA TYR A 559 0.35 10.64 14.82
C TYR A 559 0.64 9.17 15.11
N GLU A 560 -0.21 8.25 14.64
CA GLU A 560 -0.15 6.84 15.04
C GLU A 560 0.70 5.98 14.11
N LYS A 561 0.64 6.28 12.80
CA LYS A 561 1.43 5.64 11.76
C LYS A 561 1.30 4.10 11.80
N ASN A 562 0.10 3.60 12.10
CA ASN A 562 -0.15 2.18 12.33
C ASN A 562 -1.00 1.58 11.22
N GLY A 563 -0.80 0.28 10.97
CA GLY A 563 -1.53 -0.48 9.95
C GLY A 563 -2.97 -0.80 10.36
N TRP A 564 -3.82 0.20 10.59
CA TRP A 564 -5.20 -0.03 10.99
C TRP A 564 -5.99 -0.73 9.87
N THR A 565 -6.58 -1.87 10.23
CA THR A 565 -7.13 -2.82 9.26
C THR A 565 -8.47 -2.36 8.66
N GLY A 566 -9.29 -1.67 9.45
CA GLY A 566 -10.54 -1.04 8.99
C GLY A 566 -10.29 0.04 7.94
N ASP A 567 -9.27 0.87 8.13
CA ASP A 567 -8.88 1.91 7.19
C ASP A 567 -8.44 1.32 5.85
N ALA A 568 -7.54 0.34 5.92
CA ALA A 568 -6.98 -0.30 4.74
C ALA A 568 -8.04 -1.02 3.92
N GLN A 569 -8.98 -1.72 4.55
CA GLN A 569 -10.03 -2.45 3.82
C GLN A 569 -11.03 -1.50 3.15
N LEU A 570 -11.40 -0.39 3.80
CA LEU A 570 -12.35 0.59 3.24
C LEU A 570 -11.78 1.25 1.97
N THR A 571 -10.46 1.44 1.89
CA THR A 571 -9.83 2.16 0.78
C THR A 571 -9.09 1.27 -0.22
N ALA A 572 -8.99 -0.04 0.02
CA ALA A 572 -8.34 -0.98 -0.90
C ALA A 572 -8.79 -0.84 -2.37
N PRO A 573 -10.08 -0.71 -2.69
CA PRO A 573 -10.52 -0.50 -4.07
C PRO A 573 -9.96 0.80 -4.67
N VAL A 574 -10.00 1.90 -3.91
CA VAL A 574 -9.52 3.21 -4.37
C VAL A 574 -8.00 3.21 -4.52
N ALA A 575 -7.28 2.57 -3.60
CA ALA A 575 -5.84 2.40 -3.68
C ALA A 575 -5.45 1.67 -4.96
N ALA A 576 -6.15 0.59 -5.30
CA ALA A 576 -5.91 -0.17 -6.53
C ALA A 576 -6.37 0.54 -7.82
N LEU A 577 -7.28 1.51 -7.72
CA LEU A 577 -7.69 2.36 -8.84
C LEU A 577 -6.68 3.49 -9.10
N GLN A 578 -6.14 4.13 -8.05
CA GLN A 578 -5.21 5.25 -8.20
C GLN A 578 -3.75 4.82 -8.36
N PHE A 579 -3.36 3.68 -7.79
CA PHE A 579 -2.02 3.11 -7.84
C PHE A 579 -2.06 1.61 -8.17
N ASP A 580 -0.95 1.09 -8.71
CA ASP A 580 -0.73 -0.35 -8.77
C ASP A 580 -0.29 -0.86 -7.38
N ALA A 581 -1.27 -1.39 -6.64
CA ALA A 581 -1.14 -1.87 -5.27
C ALA A 581 -0.88 -3.39 -5.17
N GLU A 582 -0.68 -4.13 -6.27
CA GLU A 582 -0.61 -5.61 -6.28
C GLU A 582 0.42 -6.13 -5.26
N ARG A 583 1.63 -5.56 -5.28
CA ARG A 583 2.74 -5.99 -4.42
C ARG A 583 2.53 -5.58 -2.96
N GLN A 584 1.86 -4.45 -2.73
CA GLN A 584 1.49 -4.03 -1.39
C GLN A 584 0.45 -5.01 -0.80
N PHE A 585 -0.54 -5.45 -1.58
CA PHE A 585 -1.51 -6.45 -1.13
C PHE A 585 -0.85 -7.81 -0.84
N TRP A 586 0.12 -8.23 -1.64
CA TRP A 586 0.92 -9.43 -1.34
C TRP A 586 1.64 -9.33 0.00
N LYS A 587 2.18 -8.15 0.32
CA LYS A 587 2.79 -7.89 1.61
C LYS A 587 1.75 -7.93 2.73
N SER A 588 0.57 -7.32 2.53
CA SER A 588 -0.53 -7.34 3.50
C SER A 588 -1.01 -8.77 3.82
N ILE A 589 -1.05 -9.69 2.83
CA ILE A 589 -1.38 -11.11 3.11
C ILE A 589 -0.35 -11.77 4.02
N GLN A 590 0.94 -11.44 3.89
CA GLN A 590 1.94 -11.94 4.84
C GLN A 590 1.70 -11.37 6.24
N ASP A 591 1.41 -10.08 6.36
CA ASP A 591 1.10 -9.47 7.66
C ASP A 591 -0.18 -10.08 8.28
N MET A 592 -1.18 -10.42 7.48
CA MET A 592 -2.39 -11.14 7.92
C MET A 592 -2.03 -12.51 8.52
N ALA A 593 -1.15 -13.25 7.87
CA ALA A 593 -0.71 -14.57 8.32
C ALA A 593 0.11 -14.49 9.61
N ASP A 594 1.00 -13.49 9.71
CA ASP A 594 1.85 -13.27 10.89
C ASP A 594 1.05 -12.78 12.11
N ALA A 595 -0.11 -12.16 11.87
CA ALA A 595 -0.93 -11.56 12.92
C ALA A 595 -2.10 -12.43 13.40
N GLN A 596 -2.55 -13.43 12.65
CA GLN A 596 -3.67 -14.28 13.08
C GLN A 596 -3.24 -15.27 14.17
N THR A 597 -4.02 -15.40 15.25
CA THR A 597 -3.68 -16.29 16.36
C THR A 597 -4.02 -17.77 16.08
N ALA A 598 -3.56 -18.66 16.96
CA ALA A 598 -3.89 -20.08 16.91
C ALA A 598 -5.40 -20.31 17.07
N GLU A 599 -6.10 -19.41 17.74
CA GLU A 599 -7.52 -19.43 18.04
C GLU A 599 -8.41 -18.89 16.91
N GLY A 600 -7.82 -18.36 15.84
CA GLY A 600 -8.51 -17.76 14.70
C GLY A 600 -8.77 -16.25 14.83
N GLU A 601 -8.33 -15.65 15.94
CA GLU A 601 -8.47 -14.22 16.19
C GLU A 601 -7.65 -13.40 15.21
N VAL A 602 -8.25 -12.32 14.72
CA VAL A 602 -7.62 -11.29 13.89
C VAL A 602 -7.52 -9.98 14.68
N THR A 603 -6.62 -9.09 14.28
CA THR A 603 -6.24 -7.89 15.03
C THR A 603 -6.77 -6.60 14.38
N LEU A 604 -6.84 -5.52 15.14
CA LEU A 604 -7.14 -4.20 14.60
C LEU A 604 -5.96 -3.56 13.84
N LEU A 605 -4.75 -4.12 14.00
CA LEU A 605 -3.49 -3.61 13.43
C LEU A 605 -2.72 -4.73 12.72
N ALA A 606 -2.26 -4.50 11.48
CA ALA A 606 -1.37 -5.41 10.77
C ALA A 606 -0.29 -4.64 9.98
N PRO A 607 1.02 -4.88 10.22
CA PRO A 607 1.60 -5.72 11.28
C PRO A 607 1.38 -5.16 12.70
N THR A 608 1.44 -6.03 13.71
CA THR A 608 1.35 -5.65 15.13
C THR A 608 2.24 -6.55 16.01
N ALA A 609 2.47 -6.13 17.26
CA ALA A 609 3.07 -6.97 18.30
C ALA A 609 2.01 -7.88 18.93
N ARG A 610 2.36 -9.09 19.34
CA ARG A 610 1.40 -10.05 19.94
C ARG A 610 0.67 -9.50 21.16
N GLY A 611 1.30 -8.58 21.90
CA GLY A 611 0.70 -7.92 23.06
C GLY A 611 -0.22 -6.74 22.74
N TYR A 612 -0.48 -6.42 21.47
CA TYR A 612 -1.24 -5.23 21.06
C TYR A 612 -2.14 -5.51 19.85
N GLY A 613 -3.32 -4.89 19.78
CA GLY A 613 -4.25 -5.07 18.66
C GLY A 613 -5.21 -6.26 18.78
N HIS A 614 -4.91 -7.20 19.69
CA HIS A 614 -5.74 -8.35 20.04
C HIS A 614 -6.63 -8.09 21.28
N VAL A 615 -7.74 -8.81 21.36
CA VAL A 615 -8.73 -8.85 22.42
C VAL A 615 -8.08 -9.30 23.74
N GLY A 616 -8.41 -8.61 24.84
CA GLY A 616 -7.91 -8.96 26.17
C GLY A 616 -6.52 -8.40 26.53
N HIS A 617 -5.89 -7.64 25.62
CA HIS A 617 -4.62 -6.95 25.87
C HIS A 617 -4.82 -5.45 26.17
N VAL A 618 -4.14 -4.54 25.45
CA VAL A 618 -4.19 -3.08 25.72
C VAL A 618 -5.56 -2.46 25.40
N PHE A 619 -6.30 -3.04 24.45
CA PHE A 619 -7.72 -2.76 24.28
C PHE A 619 -8.49 -3.46 25.42
N LYS A 620 -9.24 -2.69 26.22
CA LYS A 620 -9.92 -3.18 27.44
C LYS A 620 -10.81 -4.42 27.16
N ARG A 621 -10.92 -5.25 28.21
CA ARG A 621 -11.53 -6.59 28.39
C ARG A 621 -12.37 -7.20 27.26
N ALA A 622 -12.17 -8.50 27.10
CA ALA A 622 -12.88 -9.47 26.25
C ALA A 622 -14.41 -9.58 26.45
N ASP A 623 -15.02 -8.72 27.27
CA ASP A 623 -16.46 -8.67 27.51
C ASP A 623 -17.18 -7.58 26.69
N CYS A 624 -16.47 -6.62 26.07
CA CYS A 624 -17.10 -5.57 25.25
C CYS A 624 -16.77 -5.60 23.74
N CYS A 625 -15.58 -6.08 23.34
CA CYS A 625 -15.12 -6.03 21.95
C CYS A 625 -14.28 -7.26 21.59
N GLY A 626 -14.92 -8.30 21.06
CA GLY A 626 -14.25 -9.54 20.67
C GLY A 626 -14.14 -9.78 19.16
N ALA A 627 -15.25 -9.61 18.45
CA ALA A 627 -15.24 -9.48 17.01
C ALA A 627 -15.40 -8.00 16.65
N THR A 628 -14.67 -7.54 15.64
CA THR A 628 -14.72 -6.16 15.13
C THR A 628 -14.89 -6.17 13.61
N PRO A 629 -16.00 -6.69 13.06
CA PRO A 629 -16.12 -7.09 11.65
C PRO A 629 -15.78 -6.02 10.62
N ILE A 630 -15.96 -4.73 10.94
CA ILE A 630 -15.57 -3.62 10.06
C ILE A 630 -14.04 -3.53 9.89
N TRP A 631 -13.27 -3.84 10.93
CA TRP A 631 -11.80 -3.95 10.88
C TRP A 631 -11.35 -5.34 10.42
N ASP A 632 -12.02 -6.39 10.90
CA ASP A 632 -11.75 -7.78 10.52
C ASP A 632 -11.98 -8.02 9.01
N ALA A 633 -12.75 -7.15 8.34
CA ALA A 633 -12.96 -7.16 6.91
C ALA A 633 -11.65 -7.07 6.10
N PHE A 634 -10.56 -6.56 6.67
CA PHE A 634 -9.23 -6.59 6.04
C PHE A 634 -8.81 -7.98 5.58
N TRP A 635 -9.13 -9.02 6.34
CA TRP A 635 -8.76 -10.40 5.99
C TRP A 635 -9.51 -10.95 4.77
N PHE A 636 -10.64 -10.32 4.41
CA PHE A 636 -11.53 -10.76 3.34
C PHE A 636 -11.42 -9.84 2.12
N VAL A 637 -11.52 -8.53 2.36
CA VAL A 637 -11.59 -7.50 1.33
C VAL A 637 -10.26 -7.33 0.62
N ILE A 638 -9.11 -7.35 1.33
CA ILE A 638 -7.81 -7.18 0.67
C ILE A 638 -7.55 -8.30 -0.36
N PRO A 639 -7.64 -9.60 -0.01
CA PRO A 639 -7.49 -10.66 -1.00
C PRO A 639 -8.54 -10.63 -2.12
N TRP A 640 -9.80 -10.32 -1.78
CA TRP A 640 -10.89 -10.28 -2.76
C TRP A 640 -10.71 -9.15 -3.78
N GLU A 641 -10.44 -7.93 -3.33
CA GLU A 641 -10.12 -6.82 -4.23
C GLU A 641 -8.86 -7.12 -5.04
N SER A 642 -7.83 -7.72 -4.44
CA SER A 642 -6.64 -8.13 -5.18
C SER A 642 -6.98 -9.08 -6.33
N TYR A 643 -7.81 -10.09 -6.07
CA TYR A 643 -8.29 -11.00 -7.10
C TYR A 643 -9.13 -10.28 -8.17
N LEU A 644 -10.07 -9.42 -7.77
CA LEU A 644 -10.92 -8.69 -8.72
C LEU A 644 -10.11 -7.77 -9.64
N ARG A 645 -9.13 -7.04 -9.10
CA ARG A 645 -8.34 -6.05 -9.85
C ARG A 645 -7.25 -6.68 -10.71
N TYR A 646 -6.58 -7.71 -10.20
CA TYR A 646 -5.39 -8.30 -10.82
C TYR A 646 -5.62 -9.68 -11.46
N GLY A 647 -6.71 -10.36 -11.11
CA GLY A 647 -7.06 -11.67 -11.67
C GLY A 647 -6.21 -12.84 -11.18
N ASP A 648 -5.42 -12.64 -10.11
CA ASP A 648 -4.54 -13.65 -9.56
C ASP A 648 -5.23 -14.45 -8.43
N LEU A 649 -5.54 -15.71 -8.71
CA LEU A 649 -6.19 -16.61 -7.74
C LEU A 649 -5.31 -16.90 -6.52
N ARG A 650 -3.98 -16.73 -6.62
CA ARG A 650 -3.07 -17.07 -5.52
C ARG A 650 -3.29 -16.20 -4.29
N PHE A 651 -3.82 -14.98 -4.45
CA PHE A 651 -4.23 -14.13 -3.34
C PHE A 651 -5.26 -14.85 -2.46
N LEU A 652 -6.28 -15.43 -3.11
CA LEU A 652 -7.33 -16.18 -2.45
C LEU A 652 -6.81 -17.51 -1.89
N GLU A 653 -5.99 -18.24 -2.65
CA GLU A 653 -5.43 -19.53 -2.20
C GLU A 653 -4.63 -19.38 -0.89
N GLN A 654 -3.87 -18.30 -0.75
CA GLN A 654 -3.04 -18.05 0.43
C GLN A 654 -3.85 -17.50 1.62
N SER A 655 -4.88 -16.69 1.37
CA SER A 655 -5.67 -16.06 2.46
C SER A 655 -6.86 -16.91 2.93
N TYR A 656 -7.40 -17.78 2.09
CA TYR A 656 -8.64 -18.53 2.39
C TYR A 656 -8.57 -19.38 3.66
N PRO A 657 -7.45 -20.05 4.00
CA PRO A 657 -7.34 -20.74 5.29
C PRO A 657 -7.49 -19.79 6.49
N LEU A 658 -7.01 -18.55 6.38
CA LEU A 658 -7.11 -17.54 7.44
C LEU A 658 -8.56 -17.07 7.62
N THR A 659 -9.25 -16.76 6.52
CA THR A 659 -10.65 -16.31 6.54
C THR A 659 -11.59 -17.39 7.05
N ARG A 660 -11.37 -18.66 6.64
CA ARG A 660 -12.08 -19.81 7.18
C ARG A 660 -11.90 -19.93 8.67
N LYS A 661 -10.68 -19.84 9.16
CA LYS A 661 -10.38 -19.96 10.60
C LYS A 661 -11.10 -18.89 11.42
N TYR A 662 -11.17 -17.66 10.90
CA TYR A 662 -11.94 -16.59 11.52
C TYR A 662 -13.44 -16.92 11.59
N LEU A 663 -14.07 -17.31 10.48
CA LEU A 663 -15.51 -17.59 10.45
C LEU A 663 -15.91 -18.87 11.18
N ASP A 664 -15.08 -19.91 11.10
CA ASP A 664 -15.40 -21.24 11.59
C ASP A 664 -15.03 -21.41 13.09
N ASP A 665 -13.96 -20.74 13.56
CA ASP A 665 -13.42 -20.96 14.92
C ASP A 665 -13.53 -19.74 15.83
N TRP A 666 -13.32 -18.52 15.30
CA TRP A 666 -13.30 -17.30 16.11
C TRP A 666 -14.70 -16.70 16.30
N ILE A 667 -15.40 -16.40 15.21
CA ILE A 667 -16.71 -15.74 15.23
C ILE A 667 -17.77 -16.48 16.05
N PRO A 668 -17.86 -17.82 16.01
CA PRO A 668 -18.87 -18.55 16.80
C PRO A 668 -18.74 -18.36 18.32
N ARG A 669 -17.60 -17.85 18.81
CA ARG A 669 -17.40 -17.49 20.23
C ARG A 669 -17.99 -16.14 20.61
N TRP A 670 -18.45 -15.37 19.63
CA TRP A 670 -18.96 -14.01 19.80
C TRP A 670 -20.42 -13.87 19.39
N THR A 671 -20.91 -14.78 18.54
CA THR A 671 -22.34 -14.94 18.27
C THR A 671 -23.06 -15.57 19.47
N ASP A 672 -24.35 -15.31 19.64
CA ASP A 672 -25.20 -15.88 20.70
C ASP A 672 -24.76 -15.54 22.15
N LYS A 673 -23.94 -14.48 22.33
CA LYS A 673 -23.46 -14.04 23.65
C LYS A 673 -24.46 -13.24 24.48
N ASP A 674 -25.42 -12.59 23.82
CA ASP A 674 -26.46 -11.81 24.49
C ASP A 674 -27.46 -12.72 25.24
N GLY A 675 -27.48 -14.02 24.93
CA GLY A 675 -28.43 -14.98 25.48
C GLY A 675 -29.87 -14.73 25.05
N ASP A 676 -30.06 -13.96 23.97
CA ASP A 676 -31.36 -13.68 23.36
C ASP A 676 -31.69 -14.67 22.23
N SER A 677 -32.79 -14.44 21.50
CA SER A 677 -33.22 -15.34 20.42
C SER A 677 -32.42 -15.20 19.12
N PHE A 678 -31.49 -14.24 19.02
CA PHE A 678 -30.84 -13.83 17.77
C PHE A 678 -29.42 -14.41 17.65
N LYS A 679 -29.37 -15.73 17.45
CA LYS A 679 -28.14 -16.55 17.51
C LYS A 679 -27.05 -16.15 16.51
N TYR A 680 -27.40 -15.52 15.40
CA TYR A 680 -26.47 -15.19 14.32
C TYR A 680 -26.07 -13.70 14.30
N THR A 681 -26.37 -12.96 15.36
CA THR A 681 -25.98 -11.54 15.47
C THR A 681 -24.67 -11.35 16.23
N LEU A 682 -23.97 -10.26 15.91
CA LEU A 682 -22.79 -9.79 16.61
C LEU A 682 -23.03 -8.38 17.17
N THR A 683 -22.88 -8.24 18.48
CA THR A 683 -23.16 -7.00 19.23
C THR A 683 -21.90 -6.36 19.81
N SER A 684 -20.73 -6.73 19.32
CA SER A 684 -19.44 -6.15 19.72
C SER A 684 -18.76 -5.44 18.55
N GLY A 685 -18.14 -4.29 18.76
CA GLY A 685 -17.40 -3.61 17.71
C GLY A 685 -17.17 -2.12 17.94
N LEU A 686 -16.52 -1.47 16.97
CA LEU A 686 -16.33 -0.01 16.95
C LEU A 686 -17.44 0.73 16.18
N GLY A 687 -18.32 0.00 15.50
CA GLY A 687 -19.42 0.56 14.72
C GLY A 687 -18.97 1.40 13.52
N ASP A 688 -19.92 2.16 12.98
CA ASP A 688 -19.63 3.13 11.92
C ASP A 688 -18.87 4.34 12.48
N TRP A 689 -17.54 4.22 12.55
CA TRP A 689 -16.64 5.13 13.25
C TRP A 689 -16.63 6.56 12.66
N ALA A 690 -16.42 7.53 13.56
CA ALA A 690 -16.32 8.96 13.27
C ALA A 690 -17.51 9.63 12.55
N PRO A 691 -18.78 9.23 12.76
CA PRO A 691 -19.90 9.83 12.07
C PRO A 691 -20.11 11.29 12.51
N VAL A 692 -20.90 12.04 11.74
CA VAL A 692 -21.22 13.43 12.07
C VAL A 692 -22.12 13.46 13.31
N THR A 693 -21.64 14.03 14.42
CA THR A 693 -22.38 14.01 15.70
C THR A 693 -22.95 15.37 16.14
N GLY A 694 -22.86 16.41 15.31
CA GLY A 694 -23.39 17.73 15.64
C GLY A 694 -22.96 18.83 14.68
N ALA A 695 -23.08 20.09 15.10
CA ALA A 695 -22.56 21.25 14.36
C ALA A 695 -21.02 21.29 14.39
N ASP A 696 -20.44 21.94 13.37
CA ASP A 696 -18.98 22.14 13.29
C ASP A 696 -18.45 22.77 14.58
N ALA A 697 -17.31 22.26 15.03
CA ALA A 697 -16.68 22.76 16.24
C ALA A 697 -16.05 24.14 15.98
N PRO A 698 -16.14 25.09 16.94
CA PRO A 698 -15.47 26.38 16.78
C PRO A 698 -13.96 26.18 16.69
N GLU A 699 -13.29 27.09 15.98
CA GLU A 699 -11.84 27.05 15.83
C GLU A 699 -11.13 27.03 17.20
N GLY A 700 -10.11 26.18 17.33
CA GLY A 700 -9.36 25.98 18.57
C GLY A 700 -10.00 25.03 19.58
N ALA A 701 -11.23 24.54 19.35
CA ALA A 701 -11.80 23.47 20.17
C ALA A 701 -11.08 22.14 19.94
N PRO A 702 -11.07 21.23 20.95
CA PRO A 702 -10.54 19.89 20.76
C PRO A 702 -11.39 19.08 19.77
N THR A 703 -10.77 18.09 19.12
CA THR A 703 -11.47 17.11 18.30
C THR A 703 -12.53 16.38 19.14
N ARG A 704 -13.74 16.25 18.59
CA ARG A 704 -14.86 15.56 19.20
C ARG A 704 -14.79 14.06 18.85
N PHE A 705 -14.15 13.30 19.72
CA PHE A 705 -14.12 11.84 19.64
C PHE A 705 -15.49 11.27 20.05
N ARG A 706 -16.29 10.82 19.09
CA ARG A 706 -17.56 10.15 19.39
C ARG A 706 -17.91 9.08 18.35
N VAL A 707 -18.37 7.94 18.85
CA VAL A 707 -19.02 6.89 18.06
C VAL A 707 -20.52 6.98 18.39
N LEU A 708 -21.37 7.06 17.37
CA LEU A 708 -22.83 6.99 17.57
C LEU A 708 -23.25 5.56 17.97
N PRO A 709 -24.44 5.36 18.57
CA PRO A 709 -24.99 4.02 18.83
C PRO A 709 -25.47 3.37 17.52
N VAL A 710 -24.55 3.16 16.58
CA VAL A 710 -24.71 2.41 15.32
C VAL A 710 -23.70 1.27 15.35
N THR A 711 -23.66 0.52 16.45
CA THR A 711 -22.61 -0.48 16.68
C THR A 711 -23.10 -1.88 16.34
N HIS A 712 -24.25 -2.29 16.87
CA HIS A 712 -24.69 -3.68 16.72
C HIS A 712 -25.18 -4.00 15.30
N PRO A 713 -26.04 -3.16 14.67
CA PRO A 713 -26.49 -3.43 13.31
C PRO A 713 -25.33 -3.33 12.30
N SER A 714 -24.44 -2.35 12.42
CA SER A 714 -23.31 -2.21 11.48
C SER A 714 -22.34 -3.40 11.57
N THR A 715 -22.05 -3.85 12.78
CA THR A 715 -21.22 -5.04 13.07
C THR A 715 -21.83 -6.29 12.43
N THR A 716 -23.12 -6.56 12.68
CA THR A 716 -23.78 -7.75 12.12
C THR A 716 -23.92 -7.65 10.61
N ALA A 717 -24.15 -6.45 10.06
CA ALA A 717 -24.19 -6.24 8.62
C ALA A 717 -22.83 -6.56 7.96
N TYR A 718 -21.72 -6.13 8.56
CA TYR A 718 -20.39 -6.49 8.08
C TYR A 718 -20.11 -7.98 8.23
N TYR A 719 -20.55 -8.63 9.31
CA TYR A 719 -20.44 -10.08 9.43
C TYR A 719 -21.11 -10.80 8.24
N ALA A 720 -22.32 -10.39 7.87
CA ALA A 720 -22.98 -10.92 6.67
C ALA A 720 -22.15 -10.66 5.40
N TYR A 721 -21.59 -9.47 5.23
CA TYR A 721 -20.69 -9.15 4.11
C TYR A 721 -19.45 -10.07 4.05
N LEU A 722 -18.82 -10.38 5.19
CA LEU A 722 -17.69 -11.29 5.25
C LEU A 722 -18.08 -12.71 4.81
N THR A 723 -19.27 -13.19 5.20
CA THR A 723 -19.76 -14.52 4.77
C THR A 723 -19.99 -14.58 3.25
N ARG A 724 -20.46 -13.48 2.64
CA ARG A 724 -20.59 -13.39 1.17
C ARG A 724 -19.23 -13.44 0.47
N ILE A 725 -18.25 -12.66 0.93
CA ILE A 725 -16.89 -12.74 0.37
C ILE A 725 -16.31 -14.14 0.53
N ALA A 726 -16.53 -14.80 1.68
CA ALA A 726 -16.08 -16.17 1.90
C ALA A 726 -16.75 -17.16 0.93
N ALA A 727 -18.05 -17.02 0.69
CA ALA A 727 -18.77 -17.83 -0.31
C ALA A 727 -18.23 -17.60 -1.73
N ASP A 728 -18.02 -16.35 -2.12
CA ASP A 728 -17.47 -15.99 -3.44
C ASP A 728 -16.03 -16.47 -3.61
N THR A 729 -15.22 -16.36 -2.56
CA THR A 729 -13.86 -16.91 -2.52
C THR A 729 -13.88 -18.44 -2.66
N ALA A 730 -14.75 -19.11 -1.92
CA ALA A 730 -14.93 -20.56 -2.02
C ALA A 730 -15.34 -20.98 -3.44
N ARG A 731 -16.26 -20.26 -4.09
CA ARG A 731 -16.63 -20.51 -5.49
C ARG A 731 -15.46 -20.31 -6.45
N ALA A 732 -14.70 -19.23 -6.30
CA ALA A 732 -13.53 -18.94 -7.13
C ALA A 732 -12.44 -20.02 -7.02
N LEU A 733 -12.29 -20.63 -5.84
CA LEU A 733 -11.34 -21.72 -5.56
C LEU A 733 -11.91 -23.12 -5.84
N GLY A 734 -13.20 -23.25 -6.20
CA GLY A 734 -13.84 -24.54 -6.47
C GLY A 734 -14.33 -25.31 -5.23
N TYR A 735 -14.42 -24.68 -4.07
CA TYR A 735 -14.92 -25.27 -2.81
C TYR A 735 -16.44 -25.14 -2.66
N ALA A 736 -17.19 -25.89 -3.48
CA ALA A 736 -18.66 -25.79 -3.54
C ALA A 736 -19.40 -26.00 -2.20
N ASN A 737 -18.94 -26.95 -1.37
CA ASN A 737 -19.57 -27.20 -0.05
C ASN A 737 -19.39 -26.02 0.91
N ASP A 738 -18.21 -25.40 0.91
CA ASP A 738 -17.95 -24.23 1.74
C ASP A 738 -18.79 -23.04 1.25
N ALA A 739 -18.89 -22.85 -0.07
CA ALA A 739 -19.75 -21.81 -0.65
C ALA A 739 -21.21 -21.96 -0.19
N TYR A 740 -21.78 -23.16 -0.31
CA TYR A 740 -23.14 -23.45 0.17
C TYR A 740 -23.30 -23.19 1.67
N ARG A 741 -22.31 -23.59 2.48
CA ARG A 741 -22.33 -23.36 3.94
C ARG A 741 -22.35 -21.87 4.27
N TYR A 742 -21.52 -21.07 3.62
CA TYR A 742 -21.45 -19.63 3.86
C TYR A 742 -22.66 -18.87 3.30
N ASP A 743 -23.26 -19.33 2.21
CA ASP A 743 -24.57 -18.83 1.74
C ASP A 743 -25.67 -19.08 2.78
N ALA A 744 -25.74 -20.30 3.32
CA ALA A 744 -26.73 -20.62 4.35
C ALA A 744 -26.51 -19.79 5.63
N LEU A 745 -25.25 -19.53 6.00
CA LEU A 745 -24.92 -18.66 7.12
C LEU A 745 -25.36 -17.21 6.87
N PHE A 746 -25.14 -16.68 5.66
CA PHE A 746 -25.63 -15.36 5.27
C PHE A 746 -27.15 -15.23 5.44
N GLU A 747 -27.91 -16.22 4.96
CA GLU A 747 -29.38 -16.21 5.10
C GLU A 747 -29.83 -16.27 6.57
N ASN A 748 -29.14 -17.03 7.42
CA ASN A 748 -29.42 -17.05 8.86
C ASN A 748 -29.16 -15.69 9.51
N ILE A 749 -28.04 -15.03 9.18
CA ILE A 749 -27.73 -13.68 9.66
C ILE A 749 -28.78 -12.68 9.18
N LYS A 750 -29.18 -12.75 7.90
CA LYS A 750 -30.20 -11.89 7.30
C LYS A 750 -31.54 -12.02 8.03
N ASN A 751 -31.96 -13.24 8.36
CA ASN A 751 -33.21 -13.47 9.10
C ASN A 751 -33.16 -12.85 10.50
N ASP A 752 -32.11 -13.12 11.27
CA ASP A 752 -31.96 -12.57 12.62
C ASP A 752 -31.80 -11.05 12.60
N PHE A 753 -31.05 -10.50 11.64
CA PHE A 753 -30.85 -9.06 11.47
C PHE A 753 -32.18 -8.32 11.29
N ASN A 754 -33.03 -8.82 10.39
CA ASN A 754 -34.33 -8.21 10.13
C ASN A 754 -35.27 -8.38 11.32
N ALA A 755 -35.33 -9.57 11.92
CA ALA A 755 -36.18 -9.82 13.07
C ALA A 755 -35.79 -8.96 14.30
N ARG A 756 -34.51 -8.62 14.44
CA ARG A 756 -33.99 -7.84 15.58
C ARG A 756 -34.15 -6.34 15.41
N TRP A 757 -33.90 -5.80 14.21
CA TRP A 757 -33.72 -4.35 14.04
C TRP A 757 -34.67 -3.69 13.04
N TRP A 758 -35.38 -4.43 12.19
CA TRP A 758 -36.37 -3.81 11.30
C TRP A 758 -37.59 -3.37 12.11
N ASP A 759 -37.94 -2.08 12.04
CA ASP A 759 -39.13 -1.57 12.70
C ASP A 759 -40.22 -1.18 11.69
N GLU A 760 -41.26 -2.02 11.62
CA GLU A 760 -42.39 -1.83 10.72
C GLU A 760 -43.17 -0.52 10.97
N SER A 761 -43.16 0.02 12.20
CA SER A 761 -43.94 1.22 12.53
C SER A 761 -43.37 2.50 11.91
N VAL A 762 -42.06 2.48 11.63
CA VAL A 762 -41.33 3.64 11.08
C VAL A 762 -40.70 3.37 9.71
N GLY A 763 -40.61 2.10 9.31
CA GLY A 763 -40.11 1.67 8.00
C GLY A 763 -38.60 1.81 7.85
N PHE A 764 -37.83 1.59 8.92
CA PHE A 764 -36.36 1.59 8.88
C PHE A 764 -35.77 0.81 10.06
N TYR A 765 -34.45 0.56 10.01
CA TYR A 765 -33.73 -0.16 11.05
C TYR A 765 -33.36 0.73 12.25
N ARG A 766 -33.60 0.26 13.48
CA ARG A 766 -33.21 0.94 14.72
C ARG A 766 -32.88 -0.07 15.83
N GLU A 767 -31.94 0.26 16.71
CA GLU A 767 -31.62 -0.59 17.87
C GLU A 767 -32.70 -0.49 18.96
N ASP A 768 -33.33 0.67 19.10
CA ASP A 768 -34.43 0.90 20.02
C ASP A 768 -35.43 1.92 19.48
N SER A 769 -36.63 1.98 20.07
CA SER A 769 -37.73 2.81 19.57
C SER A 769 -37.50 4.32 19.62
N SER A 770 -36.47 4.79 20.33
CA SER A 770 -36.11 6.21 20.45
C SER A 770 -35.10 6.68 19.40
N GLN A 771 -34.43 5.75 18.71
CA GLN A 771 -33.39 6.12 17.75
C GLN A 771 -33.98 6.76 16.48
N PRO A 772 -33.39 7.87 16.01
CA PRO A 772 -33.79 8.50 14.75
C PRO A 772 -33.28 7.72 13.55
N PHE A 773 -33.66 8.16 12.35
CA PHE A 773 -33.12 7.61 11.10
C PHE A 773 -31.63 7.97 10.94
N PHE A 774 -30.78 6.94 10.93
CA PHE A 774 -29.35 7.03 10.62
C PHE A 774 -29.07 6.50 9.21
N GLN A 775 -28.44 7.31 8.37
CA GLN A 775 -28.15 6.94 6.98
C GLN A 775 -27.33 5.64 6.87
N SER A 776 -26.38 5.39 7.77
CA SER A 776 -25.60 4.14 7.79
C SER A 776 -26.43 2.91 8.13
N MET A 777 -27.48 3.04 8.94
CA MET A 777 -28.43 1.95 9.22
C MET A 777 -29.36 1.65 8.03
N ALA A 778 -29.42 2.52 7.03
CA ALA A 778 -30.06 2.22 5.75
C ALA A 778 -29.04 1.71 4.72
N ALA A 779 -27.90 2.39 4.58
CA ALA A 779 -26.90 2.11 3.55
C ALA A 779 -26.27 0.72 3.70
N LEU A 780 -25.85 0.32 4.91
CA LEU A 780 -25.18 -0.97 5.10
C LEU A 780 -26.07 -2.20 4.76
N PRO A 781 -27.30 -2.32 5.29
CA PRO A 781 -28.15 -3.46 4.93
C PRO A 781 -28.60 -3.43 3.47
N LEU A 782 -28.78 -2.25 2.85
CA LEU A 782 -29.02 -2.15 1.41
C LEU A 782 -27.81 -2.68 0.60
N ALA A 783 -26.60 -2.23 0.92
CA ALA A 783 -25.37 -2.63 0.25
C ALA A 783 -25.11 -4.14 0.31
N PHE A 784 -25.44 -4.77 1.43
CA PHE A 784 -25.15 -6.19 1.66
C PHE A 784 -26.31 -7.13 1.31
N ASN A 785 -27.41 -6.61 0.76
CA ASN A 785 -28.62 -7.36 0.42
C ASN A 785 -29.31 -8.02 1.63
N LEU A 786 -29.32 -7.32 2.77
CA LEU A 786 -30.01 -7.76 3.99
C LEU A 786 -31.46 -7.33 4.02
N VAL A 787 -31.83 -6.28 3.29
CA VAL A 787 -33.21 -5.76 3.27
C VAL A 787 -34.14 -6.73 2.56
N PRO A 788 -35.35 -7.02 3.08
CA PRO A 788 -36.37 -7.76 2.36
C PRO A 788 -36.76 -7.04 1.07
N GLU A 789 -37.02 -7.78 -0.01
CA GLU A 789 -37.21 -7.21 -1.35
C GLU A 789 -38.35 -6.18 -1.40
N ASP A 790 -39.45 -6.44 -0.70
CA ASP A 790 -40.62 -5.56 -0.62
C ASP A 790 -40.35 -4.27 0.19
N LYS A 791 -39.30 -4.25 1.01
CA LYS A 791 -38.89 -3.09 1.83
C LYS A 791 -37.73 -2.31 1.21
N ARG A 792 -37.08 -2.85 0.18
CA ARG A 792 -35.85 -2.31 -0.41
C ARG A 792 -36.06 -0.94 -1.05
N ARG A 793 -37.00 -0.82 -1.99
CA ARG A 793 -37.36 0.46 -2.62
C ARG A 793 -37.86 1.51 -1.62
N PRO A 794 -38.80 1.20 -0.70
CA PRO A 794 -39.21 2.15 0.33
C PRO A 794 -38.05 2.69 1.18
N LEU A 795 -37.08 1.85 1.55
CA LEU A 795 -35.92 2.29 2.32
C LEU A 795 -34.96 3.15 1.48
N GLN A 796 -34.76 2.84 0.20
CA GLN A 796 -33.99 3.67 -0.73
C GLN A 796 -34.62 5.06 -0.89
N GLU A 797 -35.94 5.12 -1.12
CA GLU A 797 -36.69 6.38 -1.23
C GLU A 797 -36.59 7.21 0.06
N LYS A 798 -36.68 6.55 1.22
CA LYS A 798 -36.50 7.21 2.53
C LYS A 798 -35.08 7.77 2.72
N LEU A 799 -34.05 7.02 2.32
CA LEU A 799 -32.66 7.47 2.38
C LEU A 799 -32.44 8.70 1.48
N ILE A 800 -32.97 8.69 0.26
CA ILE A 800 -32.88 9.81 -0.69
C ILE A 800 -33.63 11.04 -0.14
N GLU A 801 -34.84 10.85 0.38
CA GLU A 801 -35.61 11.92 1.02
C GLU A 801 -34.85 12.53 2.20
N ASP A 802 -34.28 11.69 3.05
CA ASP A 802 -33.49 12.15 4.19
C ASP A 802 -32.27 12.96 3.76
N ILE A 803 -31.51 12.47 2.78
CA ILE A 803 -30.36 13.19 2.22
C ILE A 803 -30.82 14.55 1.70
N MET A 804 -31.81 14.57 0.81
CA MET A 804 -32.15 15.77 0.04
C MET A 804 -32.97 16.78 0.85
N LYS A 805 -33.88 16.34 1.71
CA LYS A 805 -34.82 17.20 2.43
C LYS A 805 -34.47 17.40 3.90
N THR A 806 -34.14 16.33 4.62
CA THR A 806 -33.89 16.39 6.07
C THR A 806 -32.49 16.90 6.39
N ARG A 807 -31.49 16.43 5.65
CA ARG A 807 -30.07 16.77 5.82
C ARG A 807 -29.53 17.70 4.73
N ALA A 808 -30.42 18.26 3.90
CA ALA A 808 -30.12 19.31 2.92
C ALA A 808 -28.90 19.00 2.03
N GLY A 809 -28.84 17.80 1.48
CA GLY A 809 -27.79 17.31 0.59
C GLY A 809 -26.53 16.79 1.28
N HIS A 810 -26.59 16.40 2.55
CA HIS A 810 -25.43 15.90 3.30
C HIS A 810 -25.49 14.40 3.61
N ALA A 811 -24.33 13.74 3.43
CA ALA A 811 -24.06 12.42 4.00
C ALA A 811 -23.55 12.59 5.45
N MET A 812 -24.38 12.24 6.43
CA MET A 812 -24.04 12.25 7.86
C MET A 812 -23.72 10.84 8.34
N VAL A 813 -22.71 10.25 7.71
CA VAL A 813 -22.25 8.88 7.95
C VAL A 813 -20.82 8.85 8.50
N GLY A 814 -20.46 7.76 9.16
CA GLY A 814 -19.08 7.42 9.48
C GLY A 814 -18.38 6.77 8.28
N ILE A 815 -17.22 6.17 8.55
CA ILE A 815 -16.32 5.65 7.52
C ILE A 815 -16.90 4.45 6.76
N ALA A 816 -17.63 3.58 7.46
CA ALA A 816 -18.27 2.43 6.86
C ALA A 816 -19.50 2.86 6.06
N GLY A 817 -20.28 3.80 6.57
CA GLY A 817 -21.39 4.37 5.81
C GLY A 817 -20.91 5.11 4.56
N MET A 818 -19.81 5.87 4.62
CA MET A 818 -19.25 6.56 3.44
C MET A 818 -18.76 5.59 2.37
N ARG A 819 -18.28 4.39 2.75
CA ARG A 819 -17.91 3.33 1.81
C ARG A 819 -19.07 2.87 0.94
N TRP A 820 -20.29 2.87 1.47
CA TRP A 820 -21.43 2.18 0.89
C TRP A 820 -22.58 3.11 0.45
N ILE A 821 -22.70 4.33 0.99
CA ILE A 821 -23.81 5.23 0.64
C ILE A 821 -23.86 5.55 -0.85
N LEU A 822 -22.71 5.83 -1.48
CA LEU A 822 -22.67 6.15 -2.92
C LEU A 822 -22.97 4.91 -3.80
N PRO A 823 -22.36 3.73 -3.57
CA PRO A 823 -22.77 2.51 -4.26
C PRO A 823 -24.26 2.20 -4.13
N VAL A 824 -24.87 2.39 -2.96
CA VAL A 824 -26.31 2.17 -2.74
C VAL A 824 -27.15 3.15 -3.56
N LEU A 825 -26.75 4.41 -3.63
CA LEU A 825 -27.45 5.42 -4.44
C LEU A 825 -27.27 5.16 -5.95
N SER A 826 -26.09 4.72 -6.39
CA SER A 826 -25.87 4.26 -7.76
C SER A 826 -26.78 3.08 -8.10
N GLN A 827 -26.84 2.07 -7.24
CA GLN A 827 -27.73 0.92 -7.43
C GLN A 827 -29.20 1.36 -7.49
N ALA A 828 -29.63 2.24 -6.59
CA ALA A 828 -30.98 2.80 -6.62
C ALA A 828 -31.27 3.58 -7.92
N ALA A 829 -30.27 4.27 -8.48
CA ALA A 829 -30.39 4.94 -9.77
C ALA A 829 -30.47 3.97 -10.96
N GLU A 830 -29.79 2.82 -10.89
CA GLU A 830 -29.94 1.74 -11.88
C GLU A 830 -31.33 1.09 -11.81
N GLU A 831 -31.95 1.08 -10.64
CA GLU A 831 -33.28 0.53 -10.39
C GLU A 831 -34.42 1.54 -10.54
N ASP A 832 -34.12 2.68 -11.20
CA ASP A 832 -35.08 3.74 -11.49
C ASP A 832 -35.78 4.28 -10.23
N VAL A 833 -35.06 4.40 -9.11
CA VAL A 833 -35.54 5.10 -7.92
C VAL A 833 -35.37 6.61 -8.13
N PRO A 834 -36.45 7.40 -8.09
CA PRO A 834 -36.38 8.84 -8.36
C PRO A 834 -35.42 9.58 -7.41
N GLY A 835 -34.60 10.48 -7.96
CA GLY A 835 -33.68 11.33 -7.19
C GLY A 835 -32.40 10.63 -6.70
N ALA A 836 -32.22 9.34 -6.95
CA ALA A 836 -31.05 8.59 -6.46
C ALA A 836 -29.71 9.13 -7.01
N LEU A 837 -29.62 9.33 -8.34
CA LEU A 837 -28.43 9.89 -8.98
C LEU A 837 -28.18 11.35 -8.54
N GLU A 838 -29.25 12.12 -8.38
CA GLU A 838 -29.18 13.50 -7.89
C GLU A 838 -28.58 13.52 -6.48
N ALA A 839 -29.06 12.67 -5.57
CA ALA A 839 -28.54 12.57 -4.21
C ALA A 839 -27.04 12.19 -4.18
N ALA A 840 -26.61 11.21 -4.98
CA ALA A 840 -25.20 10.83 -5.07
C ALA A 840 -24.32 11.99 -5.56
N TYR A 841 -24.77 12.68 -6.62
CA TYR A 841 -24.06 13.84 -7.16
C TYR A 841 -24.02 15.00 -6.15
N THR A 842 -25.14 15.30 -5.50
CA THR A 842 -25.25 16.33 -4.46
C THR A 842 -24.28 16.09 -3.31
N ILE A 843 -24.17 14.85 -2.80
CA ILE A 843 -23.20 14.51 -1.75
C ILE A 843 -21.76 14.83 -2.20
N MET A 844 -21.39 14.44 -3.43
CA MET A 844 -20.04 14.62 -3.96
C MET A 844 -19.71 16.08 -4.32
N THR A 845 -20.73 16.92 -4.54
CA THR A 845 -20.56 18.35 -4.86
C THR A 845 -20.93 19.30 -3.72
N GLN A 846 -21.31 18.79 -2.54
CA GLN A 846 -21.62 19.59 -1.36
C GLN A 846 -20.37 20.34 -0.87
N THR A 847 -20.55 21.59 -0.45
CA THR A 847 -19.47 22.48 0.02
C THR A 847 -19.63 22.93 1.46
N SER A 848 -20.83 22.83 2.03
CA SER A 848 -21.05 23.14 3.45
C SER A 848 -20.71 21.94 4.35
N TYR A 849 -20.49 22.22 5.63
CA TYR A 849 -20.19 21.18 6.61
C TYR A 849 -21.40 20.26 6.80
N PRO A 850 -21.23 18.93 6.83
CA PRO A 850 -20.00 18.14 6.59
C PRO A 850 -19.87 17.65 5.13
N SER A 851 -18.74 17.93 4.46
CA SER A 851 -18.51 17.45 3.09
C SER A 851 -17.02 17.50 2.70
N TYR A 852 -16.65 16.85 1.60
CA TYR A 852 -15.32 17.03 1.02
C TYR A 852 -15.08 18.48 0.55
N GLY A 853 -16.11 19.12 -0.02
CA GLY A 853 -16.04 20.53 -0.40
C GLY A 853 -15.82 21.45 0.79
N TYR A 854 -16.34 21.09 1.97
CA TYR A 854 -16.03 21.79 3.21
C TYR A 854 -14.54 21.71 3.55
N TRP A 855 -13.93 20.52 3.56
CA TRP A 855 -12.49 20.37 3.79
C TRP A 855 -11.65 21.19 2.80
N ILE A 856 -12.03 21.17 1.52
CA ILE A 856 -11.34 21.95 0.48
C ILE A 856 -11.50 23.45 0.72
N SER A 857 -12.67 23.91 1.17
CA SER A 857 -12.90 25.31 1.54
C SER A 857 -12.05 25.77 2.74
N LEU A 858 -11.61 24.83 3.59
CA LEU A 858 -10.67 25.07 4.69
C LEU A 858 -9.19 25.09 4.23
N GLY A 859 -8.94 24.92 2.94
CA GLY A 859 -7.59 24.83 2.38
C GLY A 859 -6.92 23.47 2.57
N TRP A 860 -7.69 22.42 2.91
CA TRP A 860 -7.11 21.09 3.10
C TRP A 860 -6.77 20.46 1.75
N THR A 861 -5.58 19.88 1.67
CA THR A 861 -5.04 19.28 0.46
C THR A 861 -5.01 17.75 0.51
N ALA A 862 -5.51 17.16 1.59
CA ALA A 862 -5.76 15.72 1.75
C ALA A 862 -7.12 15.52 2.45
N LEU A 863 -7.45 14.28 2.80
CA LEU A 863 -8.67 13.93 3.52
C LEU A 863 -8.42 13.91 5.04
N GLY A 864 -9.40 14.33 5.84
CA GLY A 864 -9.26 14.35 7.30
C GLY A 864 -9.78 13.09 7.99
N GLU A 865 -9.42 12.95 9.26
CA GLU A 865 -9.94 11.88 10.13
C GLU A 865 -11.38 12.13 10.58
N TYR A 866 -11.75 13.39 10.80
CA TYR A 866 -13.10 13.82 11.16
C TYR A 866 -13.58 14.92 10.21
N TRP A 867 -14.91 15.03 10.04
CA TRP A 867 -15.52 16.04 9.19
C TRP A 867 -15.35 17.48 9.70
N GLU A 868 -15.21 17.66 11.02
CA GLU A 868 -15.08 18.97 11.65
C GLU A 868 -13.70 19.61 11.42
N ARG A 869 -13.66 20.95 11.43
CA ARG A 869 -12.40 21.69 11.18
C ARG A 869 -11.30 21.45 12.22
N THR A 870 -11.71 20.99 13.40
CA THR A 870 -10.85 20.66 14.55
C THR A 870 -10.32 19.23 14.47
N SER A 871 -10.52 18.52 13.35
CA SER A 871 -9.97 17.18 13.12
C SER A 871 -8.51 17.09 13.58
N ARG A 872 -8.21 16.01 14.31
CA ARG A 872 -6.89 15.75 14.88
C ARG A 872 -5.83 15.73 13.77
N THR A 873 -6.07 14.96 12.72
CA THR A 873 -5.26 14.98 11.50
C THR A 873 -6.06 15.43 10.27
N ARG A 874 -5.36 16.06 9.34
CA ARG A 874 -5.83 16.42 7.99
C ARG A 874 -5.28 15.46 6.93
N SER A 875 -4.80 14.28 7.35
CA SER A 875 -4.37 13.21 6.47
C SER A 875 -4.79 11.86 7.03
N HIS A 876 -5.93 11.38 6.54
CA HIS A 876 -6.51 10.08 6.83
C HIS A 876 -7.31 9.61 5.62
N HIS A 877 -7.02 8.42 5.12
CA HIS A 877 -7.59 7.97 3.83
C HIS A 877 -8.97 7.32 3.96
N MET A 878 -9.39 6.91 5.17
CA MET A 878 -10.61 6.10 5.41
C MET A 878 -11.94 6.67 4.87
N TYR A 879 -12.05 8.00 4.68
CA TYR A 879 -13.21 8.62 4.05
C TYR A 879 -13.12 8.69 2.51
N GLY A 880 -12.06 8.17 1.91
CA GLY A 880 -11.74 8.33 0.49
C GLY A 880 -12.50 7.41 -0.45
N SER A 881 -13.32 6.50 0.05
CA SER A 881 -14.14 5.58 -0.75
C SER A 881 -15.04 6.28 -1.77
N GLY A 882 -15.42 7.54 -1.54
CA GLY A 882 -16.18 8.32 -2.53
C GLY A 882 -15.45 8.54 -3.85
N VAL A 883 -14.12 8.42 -3.88
CA VAL A 883 -13.34 8.46 -5.14
C VAL A 883 -13.58 7.22 -6.00
N GLN A 884 -13.92 6.07 -5.40
CA GLN A 884 -14.30 4.89 -6.19
C GLN A 884 -15.48 5.19 -7.11
N TRP A 885 -16.48 5.93 -6.60
CA TRP A 885 -17.66 6.34 -7.37
C TRP A 885 -17.30 7.16 -8.62
N LEU A 886 -16.24 7.97 -8.56
CA LEU A 886 -15.79 8.75 -9.71
C LEU A 886 -15.33 7.85 -10.88
N TYR A 887 -14.63 6.76 -10.57
CA TYR A 887 -14.11 5.82 -11.56
C TYR A 887 -15.16 4.79 -11.99
N GLU A 888 -15.85 4.20 -11.02
CA GLU A 888 -16.69 3.01 -11.23
C GLU A 888 -18.13 3.35 -11.61
N ASP A 889 -18.65 4.51 -11.21
CA ASP A 889 -20.05 4.87 -11.44
C ASP A 889 -20.15 6.07 -12.38
N LEU A 890 -19.49 7.18 -12.06
CA LEU A 890 -19.56 8.40 -12.87
C LEU A 890 -18.91 8.21 -14.25
N ALA A 891 -17.68 7.69 -14.27
CA ALA A 891 -17.04 7.25 -15.50
C ALA A 891 -17.46 5.82 -15.90
N GLY A 892 -17.91 5.00 -14.96
CA GLY A 892 -18.57 3.73 -15.25
C GLY A 892 -17.65 2.53 -15.47
N ILE A 893 -16.39 2.57 -15.04
CA ILE A 893 -15.42 1.48 -15.31
C ILE A 893 -15.47 0.43 -14.20
N GLN A 894 -16.05 -0.74 -14.46
CA GLN A 894 -16.19 -1.81 -13.46
C GLN A 894 -15.68 -3.16 -13.97
N PRO A 895 -15.03 -3.99 -13.13
CA PRO A 895 -14.70 -5.35 -13.50
C PRO A 895 -15.95 -6.25 -13.48
N LEU A 896 -16.35 -6.82 -14.61
CA LEU A 896 -17.35 -7.90 -14.66
C LEU A 896 -16.72 -9.26 -14.38
N GLU A 897 -15.44 -9.40 -14.69
CA GLU A 897 -14.65 -10.58 -14.36
C GLU A 897 -13.26 -10.18 -13.83
N PRO A 898 -12.66 -11.00 -12.96
CA PRO A 898 -11.37 -10.75 -12.33
C PRO A 898 -10.25 -10.37 -13.31
N GLY A 899 -9.41 -9.42 -12.91
CA GLY A 899 -8.32 -8.88 -13.72
C GLY A 899 -8.81 -8.12 -14.95
N TYR A 900 -10.03 -7.57 -14.91
CA TYR A 900 -10.68 -6.87 -16.03
C TYR A 900 -10.73 -7.69 -17.33
N ARG A 901 -10.87 -9.01 -17.23
CA ARG A 901 -11.04 -9.89 -18.40
C ARG A 901 -12.31 -9.55 -19.18
N ARG A 902 -13.37 -9.21 -18.45
CA ARG A 902 -14.58 -8.57 -18.96
C ARG A 902 -14.85 -7.31 -18.17
N ILE A 903 -15.27 -6.26 -18.87
CA ILE A 903 -15.38 -4.90 -18.32
C ILE A 903 -16.80 -4.39 -18.53
N ALA A 904 -17.43 -3.84 -17.51
CA ALA A 904 -18.62 -3.03 -17.68
C ALA A 904 -18.19 -1.57 -17.85
N ILE A 905 -18.80 -0.90 -18.84
CA ILE A 905 -18.71 0.53 -19.06
C ILE A 905 -20.12 1.09 -18.90
N ARG A 906 -20.43 1.56 -17.69
CA ARG A 906 -21.77 1.98 -17.26
C ARG A 906 -21.73 3.37 -16.61
N PRO A 907 -21.50 4.44 -17.39
CA PRO A 907 -21.44 5.78 -16.84
C PRO A 907 -22.82 6.29 -16.39
N PHE A 908 -22.81 7.19 -15.43
CA PHE A 908 -23.92 8.09 -15.14
C PHE A 908 -23.69 9.48 -15.75
N PHE A 909 -24.78 10.16 -16.12
CA PHE A 909 -24.75 11.50 -16.69
C PHE A 909 -25.53 12.51 -15.83
N PRO A 910 -25.05 12.89 -14.63
CA PRO A 910 -25.74 13.84 -13.77
C PRO A 910 -26.11 15.15 -14.50
N ALA A 911 -27.29 15.70 -14.18
CA ALA A 911 -27.69 17.00 -14.67
C ALA A 911 -26.70 18.09 -14.17
N GLY A 912 -26.36 19.04 -15.04
CA GLY A 912 -25.42 20.11 -14.71
C GLY A 912 -23.94 19.74 -14.79
N LEU A 913 -23.59 18.48 -15.12
CA LEU A 913 -22.22 18.06 -15.41
C LEU A 913 -22.02 17.90 -16.92
N GLU A 914 -21.03 18.61 -17.48
CA GLU A 914 -20.78 18.67 -18.92
C GLU A 914 -19.86 17.55 -19.41
N HIS A 915 -18.88 17.13 -18.61
CA HIS A 915 -18.04 15.97 -18.95
C HIS A 915 -17.48 15.29 -17.71
N ALA A 916 -17.19 13.99 -17.84
CA ALA A 916 -16.34 13.24 -16.92
C ALA A 916 -15.53 12.19 -17.69
N GLU A 917 -14.33 11.94 -17.22
CA GLU A 917 -13.39 10.99 -17.80
C GLU A 917 -12.61 10.27 -16.72
N ALA A 918 -12.49 8.95 -16.85
CA ALA A 918 -11.52 8.16 -16.12
C ALA A 918 -10.71 7.27 -17.07
N ALA A 919 -9.44 7.07 -16.71
CA ALA A 919 -8.56 6.08 -17.31
C ALA A 919 -7.90 5.24 -16.22
N TYR A 920 -7.79 3.94 -16.45
CA TYR A 920 -7.19 2.98 -15.53
C TYR A 920 -6.25 2.02 -16.27
N ASP A 921 -4.99 1.98 -15.86
CA ASP A 921 -3.96 1.07 -16.38
C ASP A 921 -4.05 -0.28 -15.64
N SER A 922 -4.94 -1.16 -16.12
CA SER A 922 -5.13 -2.51 -15.57
C SER A 922 -3.96 -3.44 -15.94
N VAL A 923 -3.93 -4.64 -15.35
CA VAL A 923 -3.00 -5.73 -15.73
C VAL A 923 -3.08 -6.14 -17.20
N ARG A 924 -4.16 -5.77 -17.91
CA ARG A 924 -4.36 -6.05 -19.34
C ARG A 924 -4.04 -4.85 -20.23
N GLY A 925 -3.78 -3.68 -19.64
CA GLY A 925 -3.58 -2.41 -20.31
C GLY A 925 -4.66 -1.38 -19.98
N LYS A 926 -4.61 -0.26 -20.70
CA LYS A 926 -5.45 0.91 -20.44
C LYS A 926 -6.93 0.67 -20.75
N ILE A 927 -7.78 0.96 -19.77
CA ILE A 927 -9.23 1.08 -19.88
C ILE A 927 -9.57 2.57 -19.80
N ARG A 928 -10.44 3.07 -20.67
CA ARG A 928 -10.87 4.48 -20.64
C ARG A 928 -12.37 4.59 -20.87
N SER A 929 -13.01 5.49 -20.12
CA SER A 929 -14.38 5.94 -20.32
C SER A 929 -14.42 7.46 -20.20
N SER A 930 -14.80 8.15 -21.28
CA SER A 930 -14.85 9.61 -21.33
C SER A 930 -16.14 10.03 -22.00
N TRP A 931 -17.00 10.75 -21.28
CA TRP A 931 -18.24 11.26 -21.83
C TRP A 931 -18.32 12.77 -21.79
N ARG A 932 -19.01 13.35 -22.78
CA ARG A 932 -19.26 14.80 -22.89
C ARG A 932 -20.69 15.06 -23.36
N ARG A 933 -21.37 15.97 -22.68
CA ARG A 933 -22.71 16.47 -23.00
C ARG A 933 -22.62 17.75 -23.83
N GLN A 934 -23.41 17.83 -24.90
CA GLN A 934 -23.61 19.01 -25.75
C GLN A 934 -25.10 19.13 -26.07
N GLY A 935 -25.80 20.04 -25.37
CA GLY A 935 -27.27 20.10 -25.43
C GLY A 935 -27.89 18.78 -24.97
N SER A 936 -28.79 18.22 -25.77
CA SER A 936 -29.44 16.91 -25.52
C SER A 936 -28.60 15.70 -25.99
N THR A 937 -27.39 15.93 -26.50
CA THR A 937 -26.53 14.85 -27.01
C THR A 937 -25.41 14.54 -26.03
N VAL A 938 -25.18 13.25 -25.75
CA VAL A 938 -24.02 12.77 -25.00
C VAL A 938 -23.14 11.93 -25.91
N THR A 939 -21.86 12.27 -26.01
CA THR A 939 -20.85 11.43 -26.66
C THR A 939 -20.07 10.69 -25.60
N LEU A 940 -19.96 9.36 -25.70
CA LEU A 940 -19.13 8.50 -24.86
C LEU A 940 -18.03 7.85 -25.72
N GLU A 941 -16.77 8.04 -25.33
CA GLU A 941 -15.61 7.35 -25.88
C GLU A 941 -15.11 6.28 -24.92
N VAL A 942 -14.94 5.06 -25.43
CA VAL A 942 -14.56 3.88 -24.65
C VAL A 942 -13.29 3.27 -25.22
N THR A 943 -12.34 2.90 -24.37
CA THR A 943 -11.19 2.07 -24.74
C THR A 943 -11.18 0.79 -23.92
N VAL A 944 -11.14 -0.35 -24.62
CA VAL A 944 -11.01 -1.69 -24.05
C VAL A 944 -9.64 -2.25 -24.47
N PRO A 945 -8.78 -2.68 -23.54
CA PRO A 945 -7.43 -3.12 -23.85
C PRO A 945 -7.44 -4.47 -24.60
N PRO A 946 -6.36 -4.80 -25.33
CA PRO A 946 -6.18 -6.13 -25.91
C PRO A 946 -6.37 -7.24 -24.87
N THR A 947 -6.93 -8.37 -25.27
CA THR A 947 -7.24 -9.53 -24.40
C THR A 947 -8.39 -9.33 -23.39
N SER A 948 -9.08 -8.19 -23.43
CA SER A 948 -10.33 -7.94 -22.72
C SER A 948 -11.51 -7.79 -23.69
N THR A 949 -12.72 -8.00 -23.17
CA THR A 949 -13.98 -7.59 -23.81
C THR A 949 -14.77 -6.67 -22.89
N GLY A 950 -15.68 -5.88 -23.46
CA GLY A 950 -16.48 -4.91 -22.74
C GLY A 950 -17.98 -5.09 -22.96
N VAL A 951 -18.78 -4.60 -22.02
CA VAL A 951 -20.22 -4.38 -22.15
C VAL A 951 -20.50 -2.92 -21.82
N VAL A 952 -20.99 -2.17 -22.80
CA VAL A 952 -21.34 -0.75 -22.65
C VAL A 952 -22.83 -0.64 -22.35
N TYR A 953 -23.18 0.04 -21.28
CA TYR A 953 -24.56 0.24 -20.80
C TYR A 953 -24.95 1.70 -20.96
N LEU A 954 -25.90 1.98 -21.84
CA LEU A 954 -26.32 3.34 -22.18
C LEU A 954 -27.75 3.61 -21.68
N PRO A 955 -28.00 4.68 -20.90
CA PRO A 955 -29.34 5.03 -20.41
C PRO A 955 -30.22 5.55 -21.56
N ALA A 956 -30.80 4.62 -22.30
CA ALA A 956 -31.68 4.83 -23.44
C ALA A 956 -32.61 3.63 -23.57
N SER A 957 -33.83 3.85 -24.07
CA SER A 957 -34.83 2.79 -24.30
C SER A 957 -35.00 2.42 -25.78
N ASP A 958 -34.63 3.32 -26.69
CA ASP A 958 -34.74 3.12 -28.14
C ASP A 958 -33.35 3.07 -28.79
N PRO A 959 -32.93 1.93 -29.38
CA PRO A 959 -31.67 1.81 -30.10
C PRO A 959 -31.47 2.83 -31.23
N ALA A 960 -32.55 3.37 -31.82
CA ALA A 960 -32.44 4.41 -32.85
C ALA A 960 -31.84 5.73 -32.32
N THR A 961 -31.83 5.93 -31.01
CA THR A 961 -31.24 7.11 -30.35
C THR A 961 -29.73 7.00 -30.13
N VAL A 962 -29.12 5.85 -30.47
CA VAL A 962 -27.69 5.61 -30.30
C VAL A 962 -27.00 5.38 -31.64
N LYS A 963 -26.06 6.26 -31.98
CA LYS A 963 -25.14 6.08 -33.10
C LYS A 963 -23.81 5.53 -32.58
N VAL A 964 -23.31 4.46 -33.19
CA VAL A 964 -22.00 3.86 -32.88
C VAL A 964 -21.03 4.12 -34.02
N GLU A 965 -19.90 4.76 -33.73
CA GLU A 965 -18.76 4.90 -34.63
C GLU A 965 -17.70 3.83 -34.31
N ASN A 966 -16.99 3.34 -35.33
CA ASN A 966 -16.12 2.15 -35.26
C ASN A 966 -16.87 0.86 -34.87
N SER A 967 -18.08 0.67 -35.40
CA SER A 967 -19.01 -0.42 -35.03
C SER A 967 -18.59 -1.83 -35.47
N ARG A 968 -17.45 -2.03 -36.15
CA ARG A 968 -17.02 -3.34 -36.68
C ARG A 968 -16.99 -4.44 -35.63
N TYR A 969 -16.66 -4.08 -34.38
CA TYR A 969 -16.55 -5.00 -33.25
C TYR A 969 -17.55 -4.66 -32.14
N VAL A 970 -18.71 -4.10 -32.51
CA VAL A 970 -19.77 -3.73 -31.58
C VAL A 970 -21.04 -4.51 -31.93
N THR A 971 -21.60 -5.22 -30.96
CA THR A 971 -22.84 -5.98 -31.11
C THR A 971 -23.87 -5.50 -30.11
N PHE A 972 -25.07 -5.14 -30.57
CA PHE A 972 -26.19 -4.86 -29.67
C PHE A 972 -26.61 -6.14 -28.95
N ALA A 973 -26.66 -6.08 -27.61
CA ALA A 973 -26.84 -7.23 -26.73
C ALA A 973 -28.20 -7.23 -26.00
N GLY A 974 -29.09 -6.30 -26.34
CA GLY A 974 -30.42 -6.19 -25.74
C GLY A 974 -30.52 -5.03 -24.74
N ASN A 975 -31.48 -5.15 -23.82
CA ASN A 975 -31.76 -4.15 -22.80
C ASN A 975 -31.50 -4.73 -21.40
N ASP A 976 -31.01 -3.89 -20.50
CA ASP A 976 -30.87 -4.14 -19.06
C ASP A 976 -31.65 -3.05 -18.33
N GLY A 977 -32.89 -3.37 -17.94
CA GLY A 977 -33.85 -2.39 -17.43
C GLY A 977 -34.08 -1.24 -18.44
N ASN A 978 -33.75 -0.01 -18.03
CA ASN A 978 -33.86 1.21 -18.83
C ASN A 978 -32.60 1.51 -19.68
N ARG A 979 -31.67 0.55 -19.81
CA ARG A 979 -30.41 0.74 -20.53
C ARG A 979 -30.28 -0.18 -21.74
N LEU A 980 -29.70 0.34 -22.81
CA LEU A 980 -29.23 -0.45 -23.95
C LEU A 980 -27.86 -1.04 -23.65
N MET A 981 -27.67 -2.33 -23.97
CA MET A 981 -26.41 -3.05 -23.82
C MET A 981 -25.71 -3.24 -25.17
N TYR A 982 -24.41 -2.98 -25.22
CA TYR A 982 -23.56 -3.26 -26.39
C TYR A 982 -22.32 -4.05 -25.96
N GLN A 983 -22.12 -5.23 -26.55
CA GLN A 983 -20.87 -5.98 -26.41
C GLN A 983 -19.81 -5.40 -27.35
N VAL A 984 -18.60 -5.25 -26.84
CA VAL A 984 -17.45 -4.74 -27.59
C VAL A 984 -16.20 -5.60 -27.38
N ASP A 985 -15.41 -5.84 -28.42
CA ASP A 985 -14.08 -6.42 -28.29
C ASP A 985 -13.04 -5.36 -27.87
N SER A 986 -11.76 -5.72 -27.81
CA SER A 986 -10.68 -4.74 -27.61
C SER A 986 -10.65 -3.69 -28.72
N GLY A 987 -10.52 -2.42 -28.36
CA GLY A 987 -10.51 -1.31 -29.31
C GLY A 987 -10.96 0.00 -28.70
N THR A 988 -11.09 1.02 -29.54
CA THR A 988 -11.63 2.34 -29.17
C THR A 988 -12.90 2.63 -29.96
N TYR A 989 -13.97 2.92 -29.24
CA TYR A 989 -15.33 3.08 -29.77
C TYR A 989 -15.92 4.41 -29.34
N ARG A 990 -16.84 4.95 -30.14
CA ARG A 990 -17.57 6.17 -29.82
C ARG A 990 -19.06 5.95 -29.97
N PHE A 991 -19.80 6.20 -28.90
CA PHE A 991 -21.25 6.13 -28.82
C PHE A 991 -21.79 7.56 -28.73
N VAL A 992 -22.80 7.88 -29.54
CA VAL A 992 -23.47 9.18 -29.54
C VAL A 992 -24.93 8.94 -29.24
N LEU A 993 -25.37 9.40 -28.07
CA LEU A 993 -26.74 9.27 -27.56
C LEU A 993 -27.46 10.59 -27.82
N THR A 994 -28.55 10.57 -28.57
CA THR A 994 -29.45 11.73 -28.73
C THR A 994 -30.59 11.65 -27.73
N ASN A 995 -30.98 12.78 -27.14
CA ASN A 995 -32.00 12.86 -26.07
C ASN A 995 -31.61 12.05 -24.83
N ALA A 996 -30.32 12.09 -24.47
CA ALA A 996 -29.86 11.49 -23.23
C ALA A 996 -30.53 12.18 -22.02
N PRO A 997 -30.90 11.42 -20.96
CA PRO A 997 -31.56 11.96 -19.78
C PRO A 997 -30.72 13.00 -19.02
#